data_AF-A0A0K2TLD8-F1
#
_entry.id   AF-A0A0K2TLD8-F1
#
_cell.length_a   1.000
_cell.length_b   1.000
_cell.length_c   1.000
_cell.angle_alpha   90.00
_cell.angle_beta   90.00
_cell.angle_gamma   90.00
#
_symmetry.space_group_name_H-M   'P 1'
#
loop_
_entity.id
_entity.type
_entity.pdbx_description
1 polymer ?
#
loop_
_entity_poly.entity_id
_entity_poly.type
_entity_poly.pdbx_seq_one_letter_code
_entity_poly.pdbx_strand_id
1 'polypeptide(L)'
;MVAGVTLKEFEEQKKPSGFFPKLFENVCNEGGDKLIPLIEELREDPVGLFKFCYTLPEYKNALNIKEFYPEKNIHESKIKKEYGTKAYQDKKDIDAIYLYTQAVIAAPTNEKGQSKELSLCLANRSAVLFALRAYNLALEDIELALESGYPKELEYKLYERKAKCLMMYKQMKDSEEAYKTALASLDHAKLDADKKTKIQKDLQRAIFFFQKSNYVFNKKDVDMYPRPALPKLDCNSKYPAMSKAVEFRYESGRGRYAIAKQDIRVGQYICVEKSIVSHMLPDYMGSNCTNCFRIMKNPLPCPDCTKVMFCSMRCRKEALSSYHRYECKVVDFLIASGMSIVCFMAYRTISQKPLDFFLKNKELFSNHDEISGSKDGTNQKKYLSDDYRNLYNLVTHHSERKTGDMFHRSMLAVMLLKCLKSQGYFGGNKVDFSSIPEDILTEDEQYIGTLLVHFLEVYQFNAHEIAQFEMVAKDKEEGAKSVFIGAGVYPTLAMFNHSCDPSVVRYYVEDVVCVQAIKNIYKGDEINENYGPIFFHSPKAERQERLKAQYWFDCRCIPCTENWPLMHEMNGDSLIFRCEECGEGVPFETSANVPRIKCSCGTPIPILLALKKIAETEDISERAQEALNTGQLESAQTLYSSYITTLDKVIVPPYTDYYKIQQNIWKCIWMRFGNRVVKTSCRRHVIPQSSTDYDIVD
;
A
#
# COMPACT_ATOMS: atom_id res chain seq x y z
N MET A 1 -21.11 6.32 -3.91
CA MET A 1 -19.88 5.60 -4.34
C MET A 1 -19.44 4.78 -3.15
N VAL A 2 -19.32 3.47 -3.36
CA VAL A 2 -19.33 2.44 -2.32
C VAL A 2 -18.07 2.54 -1.46
N ALA A 3 -18.19 2.28 -0.15
CA ALA A 3 -17.05 1.93 0.69
C ALA A 3 -16.18 0.90 -0.05
N GLY A 4 -14.85 0.95 0.11
CA GLY A 4 -13.97 -0.05 -0.48
C GLY A 4 -14.50 -1.46 -0.22
N VAL A 5 -14.45 -2.32 -1.23
CA VAL A 5 -14.79 -3.74 -1.08
C VAL A 5 -13.88 -4.30 0.01
N THR A 6 -14.43 -4.94 1.03
CA THR A 6 -13.58 -5.47 2.11
C THR A 6 -12.64 -6.54 1.56
N LEU A 7 -11.52 -6.82 2.24
CA LEU A 7 -10.60 -7.89 1.81
C LEU A 7 -11.35 -9.21 1.56
N LYS A 8 -12.28 -9.54 2.46
CA LYS A 8 -13.10 -10.75 2.37
C LYS A 8 -14.05 -10.71 1.16
N GLU A 9 -14.74 -9.59 0.94
CA GLU A 9 -15.64 -9.43 -0.21
C GLU A 9 -14.89 -9.51 -1.55
N PHE A 10 -13.66 -8.97 -1.61
CA PHE A 10 -12.82 -9.07 -2.80
C PHE A 10 -12.40 -10.51 -3.06
N GLU A 11 -12.05 -11.26 -2.02
CA GLU A 11 -11.71 -12.68 -2.11
C GLU A 11 -12.93 -13.52 -2.52
N GLU A 12 -14.13 -13.25 -2.01
CA GLU A 12 -15.36 -13.96 -2.38
C GLU A 12 -15.77 -13.71 -3.85
N GLN A 13 -15.52 -12.50 -4.37
CA GLN A 13 -15.79 -12.17 -5.78
C GLN A 13 -14.84 -12.89 -6.75
N LYS A 14 -13.61 -13.20 -6.32
CA LYS A 14 -12.68 -14.06 -7.05
C LYS A 14 -12.90 -15.51 -6.61
N LYS A 15 -13.84 -16.23 -7.28
CA LYS A 15 -14.07 -17.67 -7.05
C LYS A 15 -12.74 -18.40 -6.75
N PRO A 16 -12.64 -19.22 -5.70
CA PRO A 16 -11.40 -19.86 -5.31
C PRO A 16 -10.92 -20.81 -6.43
N SER A 17 -10.10 -20.28 -7.31
CA SER A 17 -9.44 -21.00 -8.38
C SER A 17 -8.01 -21.27 -7.93
N GLY A 18 -7.77 -22.46 -7.39
CA GLY A 18 -6.44 -22.90 -6.99
C GLY A 18 -6.45 -24.33 -6.48
N PHE A 19 -5.27 -24.90 -6.26
CA PHE A 19 -5.16 -26.28 -5.81
C PHE A 19 -5.42 -26.46 -4.31
N PHE A 20 -5.21 -25.43 -3.47
CA PHE A 20 -5.26 -25.58 -2.02
C PHE A 20 -6.68 -25.89 -1.48
N PRO A 21 -7.77 -25.23 -1.92
CA PRO A 21 -9.11 -25.56 -1.45
C PRO A 21 -9.48 -27.04 -1.70
N LYS A 22 -9.10 -27.58 -2.86
CA LYS A 22 -9.30 -29.00 -3.20
C LYS A 22 -8.42 -29.92 -2.36
N LEU A 23 -7.18 -29.51 -2.12
CA LEU A 23 -6.26 -30.25 -1.24
C LEU A 23 -6.82 -30.33 0.19
N PHE A 24 -7.33 -29.22 0.72
CA PHE A 24 -7.97 -29.17 2.03
C PHE A 24 -9.19 -30.09 2.10
N GLU A 25 -10.09 -30.00 1.13
CA GLU A 25 -11.28 -30.86 1.05
C GLU A 25 -10.90 -32.35 0.99
N ASN A 26 -9.90 -32.72 0.18
CA ASN A 26 -9.43 -34.10 0.10
C ASN A 26 -8.87 -34.61 1.43
N VAL A 27 -8.06 -33.80 2.12
CA VAL A 27 -7.51 -34.17 3.44
C VAL A 27 -8.63 -34.37 4.47
N CYS A 28 -9.64 -33.50 4.48
CA CYS A 28 -10.81 -33.67 5.34
C CYS A 28 -11.59 -34.95 5.01
N ASN A 29 -11.77 -35.26 3.73
CA ASN A 29 -12.50 -36.45 3.28
C ASN A 29 -11.75 -37.76 3.58
N GLU A 30 -10.43 -37.78 3.39
CA GLU A 30 -9.59 -38.95 3.67
C GLU A 30 -9.42 -39.20 5.18
N GLY A 31 -9.25 -38.14 5.97
CA GLY A 31 -9.17 -38.24 7.43
C GLY A 31 -10.49 -38.68 8.08
N GLY A 32 -11.63 -38.35 7.46
CA GLY A 32 -12.97 -38.72 7.89
C GLY A 32 -13.32 -38.27 9.32
N ASP A 33 -14.29 -38.94 9.94
CA ASP A 33 -14.80 -38.58 11.28
C ASP A 33 -13.76 -38.71 12.41
N LYS A 34 -12.64 -39.40 12.16
CA LYS A 34 -11.56 -39.59 13.14
C LYS A 34 -10.70 -38.35 13.35
N LEU A 35 -10.67 -37.45 12.37
CA LEU A 35 -9.86 -36.24 12.40
C LEU A 35 -10.41 -35.22 13.41
N ILE A 36 -11.74 -35.10 13.49
CA ILE A 36 -12.43 -34.06 14.27
C ILE A 36 -12.10 -34.14 15.77
N PRO A 37 -12.20 -35.30 16.46
CA PRO A 37 -11.88 -35.39 17.88
C PRO A 37 -10.42 -35.03 18.20
N LEU A 38 -9.48 -35.42 17.32
CA LEU A 38 -8.06 -35.13 17.48
C LEU A 38 -7.77 -33.64 17.35
N ILE A 39 -8.39 -32.98 16.38
CA ILE A 39 -8.24 -31.52 16.21
C ILE A 39 -8.87 -30.79 17.40
N GLU A 40 -10.02 -31.25 17.90
CA GLU A 40 -10.66 -30.62 19.07
C GLU A 40 -9.79 -30.72 20.33
N GLU A 41 -9.12 -31.86 20.55
CA GLU A 41 -8.18 -32.04 21.66
C GLU A 41 -6.98 -31.09 21.57
N LEU A 42 -6.50 -30.81 20.35
CA LEU A 42 -5.36 -29.94 20.08
C LEU A 42 -5.75 -28.47 19.86
N ARG A 43 -7.03 -28.12 19.96
CA ARG A 43 -7.53 -26.79 19.59
C ARG A 43 -6.87 -25.66 20.39
N GLU A 44 -6.69 -25.87 21.69
CA GLU A 44 -6.06 -24.92 22.61
C GLU A 44 -4.53 -25.07 22.69
N ASP A 45 -3.95 -25.97 21.87
CA ASP A 45 -2.51 -26.15 21.71
C ASP A 45 -2.10 -25.86 20.24
N PRO A 46 -1.87 -24.59 19.87
CA PRO A 46 -1.47 -24.22 18.52
C PRO A 46 -0.20 -24.93 18.03
N VAL A 47 0.72 -25.25 18.96
CA VAL A 47 1.96 -25.96 18.64
C VAL A 47 1.66 -27.42 18.32
N GLY A 48 0.86 -28.09 19.15
CA GLY A 48 0.40 -29.46 18.94
C GLY A 48 -0.40 -29.60 17.66
N LEU A 49 -1.35 -28.71 17.40
CA LEU A 49 -2.15 -28.71 16.18
C LEU A 49 -1.28 -28.49 14.92
N PHE A 50 -0.32 -27.56 14.99
CA PHE A 50 0.63 -27.35 13.90
C PHE A 50 1.44 -28.62 13.60
N LYS A 51 2.01 -29.25 14.65
CA LYS A 51 2.77 -30.52 14.52
C LYS A 51 1.92 -31.62 13.91
N PHE A 52 0.68 -31.77 14.39
CA PHE A 52 -0.27 -32.73 13.87
C PHE A 52 -0.51 -32.52 12.37
N CYS A 53 -0.79 -31.29 11.95
CA CYS A 53 -0.96 -30.97 10.53
C CYS A 53 0.32 -31.24 9.72
N TYR A 54 1.50 -31.01 10.29
CA TYR A 54 2.78 -31.24 9.61
C TYR A 54 3.04 -32.73 9.34
N THR A 55 2.65 -33.60 10.27
CA THR A 55 2.89 -35.05 10.19
C THR A 55 1.72 -35.82 9.58
N LEU A 56 0.55 -35.17 9.39
CA LEU A 56 -0.66 -35.75 8.82
C LEU A 56 -0.36 -36.39 7.45
N PRO A 57 -0.43 -37.73 7.31
CA PRO A 57 -0.01 -38.42 6.09
C PRO A 57 -0.76 -37.97 4.83
N GLU A 58 -2.07 -37.79 4.93
CA GLU A 58 -2.97 -37.35 3.85
C GLU A 58 -2.50 -36.02 3.27
N TYR A 59 -2.07 -35.10 4.15
CA TYR A 59 -1.59 -33.79 3.73
C TYR A 59 -0.13 -33.82 3.28
N LYS A 60 0.74 -34.49 4.03
CA LYS A 60 2.18 -34.61 3.75
C LYS A 60 2.43 -35.25 2.38
N ASN A 61 1.66 -36.27 2.02
CA ASN A 61 1.81 -37.00 0.76
C ASN A 61 1.23 -36.23 -0.44
N ALA A 62 0.17 -35.45 -0.23
CA ALA A 62 -0.50 -34.70 -1.29
C ALA A 62 0.13 -33.33 -1.57
N LEU A 63 0.77 -32.69 -0.57
CA LEU A 63 1.38 -31.39 -0.73
C LEU A 63 2.76 -31.48 -1.42
N ASN A 64 2.81 -31.07 -2.69
CA ASN A 64 4.03 -31.04 -3.49
C ASN A 64 4.48 -29.59 -3.77
N ILE A 65 5.46 -29.11 -2.99
CA ILE A 65 6.07 -27.79 -3.20
C ILE A 65 6.99 -27.85 -4.41
N LYS A 66 6.77 -26.98 -5.39
CA LYS A 66 7.62 -26.85 -6.58
C LYS A 66 8.06 -25.40 -6.76
N GLU A 67 9.32 -25.22 -7.14
CA GLU A 67 9.74 -23.93 -7.71
C GLU A 67 8.96 -23.74 -9.02
N PHE A 68 8.24 -22.62 -9.09
CA PHE A 68 7.49 -22.23 -10.27
C PHE A 68 7.61 -20.71 -10.39
N TYR A 69 8.31 -20.28 -11.44
CA TYR A 69 8.55 -18.88 -11.74
C TYR A 69 8.88 -18.73 -13.24
N PRO A 70 8.60 -17.57 -13.84
CA PRO A 70 8.89 -17.35 -15.24
C PRO A 70 10.37 -16.98 -15.40
N GLU A 71 11.11 -17.86 -16.07
CA GLU A 71 12.54 -17.70 -16.32
C GLU A 71 12.82 -16.63 -17.39
N LYS A 72 14.05 -16.10 -17.35
CA LYS A 72 14.55 -15.12 -18.31
C LYS A 72 15.08 -15.80 -19.57
N ASN A 73 14.82 -15.21 -20.73
CA ASN A 73 15.21 -15.75 -22.02
C ASN A 73 16.11 -14.78 -22.80
N ILE A 74 17.38 -15.17 -22.99
CA ILE A 74 18.37 -14.34 -23.69
C ILE A 74 18.01 -14.10 -25.17
N HIS A 75 17.36 -15.05 -25.84
CA HIS A 75 16.97 -14.91 -27.24
C HIS A 75 15.85 -13.88 -27.38
N GLU A 76 14.84 -13.95 -26.51
CA GLU A 76 13.78 -12.95 -26.44
C GLU A 76 14.36 -11.55 -26.16
N SER A 77 15.26 -11.44 -25.18
CA SER A 77 15.92 -10.17 -24.85
C SER A 77 16.61 -9.55 -26.06
N LYS A 78 17.40 -10.34 -26.80
CA LYS A 78 18.10 -9.89 -28.03
C LYS A 78 17.13 -9.40 -29.10
N ILE A 79 16.08 -10.18 -29.39
CA ILE A 79 15.07 -9.81 -30.39
C ILE A 79 14.39 -8.49 -30.01
N LYS A 80 13.95 -8.34 -28.76
CA LYS A 80 13.29 -7.12 -28.29
C LYS A 80 14.24 -5.91 -28.35
N LYS A 81 15.52 -6.09 -28.01
CA LYS A 81 16.55 -5.05 -28.14
C LYS A 81 16.78 -4.62 -29.58
N GLU A 82 16.81 -5.56 -30.53
CA GLU A 82 16.97 -5.26 -31.96
C GLU A 82 15.79 -4.46 -32.50
N TYR A 83 14.56 -4.89 -32.19
CA TYR A 83 13.36 -4.12 -32.55
C TYR A 83 13.35 -2.73 -31.88
N GLY A 84 13.75 -2.63 -30.60
CA GLY A 84 13.89 -1.36 -29.90
C GLY A 84 14.91 -0.43 -30.55
N THR A 85 16.02 -1.00 -31.05
CA THR A 85 17.06 -0.26 -31.79
C THR A 85 16.52 0.30 -33.10
N LYS A 86 15.78 -0.52 -33.86
CA LYS A 86 15.11 -0.08 -35.09
C LYS A 86 14.08 1.01 -34.81
N ALA A 87 13.23 0.84 -33.80
CA ALA A 87 12.24 1.84 -33.41
C ALA A 87 12.89 3.17 -33.02
N TYR A 88 14.00 3.14 -32.28
CA TYR A 88 14.74 4.35 -31.92
C TYR A 88 15.36 5.05 -33.14
N GLN A 89 15.92 4.29 -34.08
CA GLN A 89 16.43 4.84 -35.35
C GLN A 89 15.32 5.49 -36.18
N ASP A 90 14.12 4.91 -36.16
CA ASP A 90 12.91 5.43 -36.80
C ASP A 90 12.27 6.60 -36.02
N LYS A 91 12.89 7.07 -34.93
CA LYS A 91 12.38 8.13 -34.02
C LYS A 91 11.04 7.80 -33.37
N LYS A 92 10.74 6.51 -33.20
CA LYS A 92 9.57 6.00 -32.47
C LYS A 92 9.94 5.75 -31.02
N ASP A 93 10.19 6.81 -30.26
CA ASP A 93 10.76 6.73 -28.91
C ASP A 93 9.87 5.94 -27.92
N ILE A 94 8.54 6.01 -28.06
CA ILE A 94 7.59 5.26 -27.21
C ILE A 94 7.62 3.75 -27.51
N ASP A 95 7.71 3.38 -28.78
CA ASP A 95 7.85 1.96 -29.13
C ASP A 95 9.24 1.44 -28.70
N ALA A 96 10.28 2.27 -28.85
CA ALA A 96 11.64 1.94 -28.43
C ALA A 96 11.72 1.70 -26.90
N ILE A 97 11.15 2.58 -26.08
CA ILE A 97 11.18 2.42 -24.62
C ILE A 97 10.41 1.16 -24.18
N TYR A 98 9.26 0.87 -24.81
CA TYR A 98 8.50 -0.35 -24.54
C TYR A 98 9.32 -1.59 -24.87
N LEU A 99 9.89 -1.65 -26.07
CA LEU A 99 10.69 -2.79 -26.54
C LEU A 99 11.96 -3.00 -25.71
N TYR A 100 12.69 -1.92 -25.37
CA TYR A 100 13.84 -2.05 -24.48
C TYR A 100 13.45 -2.48 -23.06
N THR A 101 12.30 -2.05 -22.56
CA THR A 101 11.81 -2.52 -21.25
C THR A 101 11.53 -4.02 -21.27
N GLN A 102 10.87 -4.53 -22.32
CA GLN A 102 10.68 -5.98 -22.50
C GLN A 102 12.04 -6.71 -22.62
N ALA A 103 13.01 -6.12 -23.33
CA ALA A 103 14.35 -6.69 -23.44
C ALA A 103 15.08 -6.79 -22.08
N VAL A 104 14.98 -5.74 -21.25
CA VAL A 104 15.52 -5.69 -19.89
C VAL A 104 14.85 -6.75 -18.99
N ILE A 105 13.52 -6.91 -19.07
CA ILE A 105 12.76 -7.93 -18.32
C ILE A 105 13.25 -9.33 -18.69
N ALA A 106 13.43 -9.62 -19.98
CA ALA A 106 13.83 -10.95 -20.45
C ALA A 106 15.33 -11.25 -20.28
N ALA A 107 16.19 -10.27 -20.00
CA ALA A 107 17.64 -10.46 -19.96
C ALA A 107 18.08 -11.27 -18.71
N PRO A 108 18.70 -12.46 -18.88
CA PRO A 108 19.24 -13.24 -17.76
C PRO A 108 20.54 -12.64 -17.23
N THR A 109 20.83 -12.90 -15.96
CA THR A 109 22.08 -12.52 -15.28
C THR A 109 22.82 -13.72 -14.71
N ASN A 110 24.13 -13.57 -14.50
CA ASN A 110 24.90 -14.54 -13.71
C ASN A 110 24.65 -14.35 -12.19
N GLU A 111 25.30 -15.16 -11.36
CA GLU A 111 25.20 -15.11 -9.89
C GLU A 111 25.60 -13.75 -9.28
N LYS A 112 26.39 -12.95 -10.00
CA LYS A 112 26.78 -11.59 -9.60
C LYS A 112 25.79 -10.52 -10.07
N GLY A 113 24.68 -10.92 -10.69
CA GLY A 113 23.70 -10.01 -11.29
C GLY A 113 24.21 -9.33 -12.57
N GLN A 114 25.28 -9.83 -13.19
CA GLN A 114 25.90 -9.24 -14.38
C GLN A 114 25.46 -9.92 -15.66
N SER A 115 25.32 -9.14 -16.73
CA SER A 115 24.99 -9.62 -18.06
C SER A 115 25.32 -8.56 -19.09
N LYS A 116 26.14 -8.94 -20.08
CA LYS A 116 26.44 -8.08 -21.23
C LYS A 116 25.17 -7.70 -22.00
N GLU A 117 24.21 -8.62 -22.10
CA GLU A 117 22.95 -8.34 -22.80
C GLU A 117 22.10 -7.33 -22.02
N LEU A 118 21.95 -7.54 -20.71
CA LEU A 118 21.23 -6.61 -19.83
C LEU A 118 21.86 -5.21 -19.85
N SER A 119 23.19 -5.12 -19.72
CA SER A 119 23.89 -3.84 -19.69
C SER A 119 23.74 -3.08 -21.01
N LEU A 120 23.75 -3.76 -22.15
CA LEU A 120 23.45 -3.14 -23.46
C LEU A 120 21.99 -2.68 -23.57
N CYS A 121 21.03 -3.47 -23.09
CA CYS A 121 19.62 -3.09 -23.09
C CYS A 121 19.37 -1.81 -22.27
N LEU A 122 19.91 -1.74 -21.05
CA LEU A 122 19.83 -0.56 -20.18
C LEU A 122 20.56 0.65 -20.77
N ALA A 123 21.74 0.44 -21.37
CA ALA A 123 22.47 1.50 -22.06
C ALA A 123 21.69 2.08 -23.26
N ASN A 124 20.96 1.24 -23.98
CA ASN A 124 20.11 1.70 -25.07
C ASN A 124 18.85 2.39 -24.55
N ARG A 125 18.20 1.83 -23.52
CA ARG A 125 17.01 2.40 -22.89
C ARG A 125 17.29 3.78 -22.28
N SER A 126 18.43 3.96 -21.60
CA SER A 126 18.87 5.28 -21.11
C SER A 126 19.10 6.31 -22.21
N ALA A 127 19.42 5.90 -23.45
CA ALA A 127 19.53 6.82 -24.59
C ALA A 127 18.16 7.40 -24.96
N VAL A 128 17.13 6.54 -25.00
CA VAL A 128 15.74 6.94 -25.26
C VAL A 128 15.23 7.83 -24.11
N LEU A 129 15.44 7.42 -22.86
CA LEU A 129 15.06 8.20 -21.68
C LEU A 129 15.70 9.59 -21.68
N PHE A 130 16.98 9.70 -22.08
CA PHE A 130 17.65 10.98 -22.23
C PHE A 130 17.00 11.86 -23.31
N ALA A 131 16.65 11.28 -24.47
CA ALA A 131 15.96 11.99 -25.55
C ALA A 131 14.57 12.49 -25.10
N LEU A 132 13.86 11.69 -24.30
CA LEU A 132 12.57 12.02 -23.68
C LEU A 132 12.69 12.97 -22.47
N ARG A 133 13.91 13.43 -22.13
CA ARG A 133 14.21 14.30 -20.98
C ARG A 133 13.87 13.68 -19.62
N ALA A 134 13.77 12.36 -19.56
CA ALA A 134 13.61 11.57 -18.34
C ALA A 134 14.97 11.32 -17.66
N TYR A 135 15.67 12.41 -17.31
CA TYR A 135 17.09 12.36 -16.94
C TYR A 135 17.37 11.52 -15.69
N ASN A 136 16.50 11.53 -14.70
CA ASN A 136 16.62 10.69 -13.51
C ASN A 136 16.51 9.20 -13.82
N LEU A 137 15.54 8.80 -14.63
CA LEU A 137 15.38 7.41 -15.06
C LEU A 137 16.56 6.97 -15.94
N ALA A 138 17.06 7.87 -16.80
CA ALA A 138 18.26 7.63 -17.59
C ALA A 138 19.49 7.40 -16.70
N LEU A 139 19.62 8.14 -15.60
CA LEU A 139 20.72 7.96 -14.64
C LEU A 139 20.66 6.60 -13.93
N GLU A 140 19.48 6.14 -13.49
CA GLU A 140 19.33 4.80 -12.91
C GLU A 140 19.72 3.70 -13.90
N ASP A 141 19.27 3.81 -15.16
CA ASP A 141 19.62 2.84 -16.19
C ASP A 141 21.13 2.86 -16.51
N ILE A 142 21.78 4.04 -16.51
CA ILE A 142 23.23 4.15 -16.69
C ILE A 142 23.96 3.44 -15.55
N GLU A 143 23.58 3.71 -14.30
CA GLU A 143 24.21 3.11 -13.13
C GLU A 143 24.02 1.60 -13.11
N LEU A 144 22.81 1.12 -13.35
CA LEU A 144 22.55 -0.31 -13.42
C LEU A 144 23.26 -0.97 -14.61
N ALA A 145 23.39 -0.30 -15.76
CA ALA A 145 24.16 -0.82 -16.89
C ALA A 145 25.62 -1.05 -16.51
N LEU A 146 26.25 -0.06 -15.84
CA LEU A 146 27.62 -0.15 -15.36
C LEU A 146 27.78 -1.27 -14.31
N GLU A 147 26.89 -1.33 -13.31
CA GLU A 147 26.88 -2.42 -12.30
C GLU A 147 26.72 -3.81 -12.95
N SER A 148 25.99 -3.89 -14.07
CA SER A 148 25.71 -5.15 -14.80
C SER A 148 26.84 -5.60 -15.74
N GLY A 149 28.01 -4.94 -15.74
CA GLY A 149 29.14 -5.31 -16.58
C GLY A 149 29.04 -4.78 -18.01
N TYR A 150 28.77 -3.48 -18.15
CA TYR A 150 28.79 -2.81 -19.45
C TYR A 150 30.18 -2.90 -20.13
N PRO A 151 30.28 -3.08 -21.47
CA PRO A 151 31.58 -3.20 -22.13
C PRO A 151 32.45 -1.94 -21.97
N LYS A 152 33.69 -2.12 -21.47
CA LYS A 152 34.64 -1.03 -21.24
C LYS A 152 34.89 -0.16 -22.47
N GLU A 153 34.93 -0.76 -23.65
CA GLU A 153 35.13 -0.03 -24.91
C GLU A 153 33.97 0.92 -25.27
N LEU A 154 32.83 0.83 -24.59
CA LEU A 154 31.65 1.67 -24.80
C LEU A 154 31.35 2.61 -23.63
N GLU A 155 32.02 2.47 -22.49
CA GLU A 155 31.73 3.20 -21.24
C GLU A 155 31.73 4.71 -21.41
N TYR A 156 32.62 5.24 -22.26
CA TYR A 156 32.70 6.68 -22.55
C TYR A 156 31.34 7.28 -22.97
N LYS A 157 30.49 6.51 -23.68
CA LYS A 157 29.15 6.94 -24.10
C LYS A 157 28.20 7.10 -22.91
N LEU A 158 28.27 6.20 -21.93
CA LEU A 158 27.42 6.25 -20.74
C LEU A 158 27.83 7.37 -19.82
N TYR A 159 29.13 7.55 -19.58
CA TYR A 159 29.62 8.62 -18.73
C TYR A 159 29.38 10.00 -19.35
N GLU A 160 29.50 10.16 -20.66
CA GLU A 160 29.12 11.40 -21.35
C GLU A 160 27.62 11.69 -21.15
N ARG A 161 26.74 10.69 -21.30
CA ARG A 161 25.30 10.84 -21.05
C ARG A 161 25.00 11.15 -19.59
N LYS A 162 25.68 10.47 -18.64
CA LYS A 162 25.56 10.72 -17.19
C LYS A 162 25.90 12.16 -16.86
N ALA A 163 27.02 12.67 -17.39
CA ALA A 163 27.42 14.06 -17.22
C ALA A 163 26.32 15.02 -17.71
N LYS A 164 25.81 14.82 -18.92
CA LYS A 164 24.71 15.63 -19.46
C LYS A 164 23.43 15.58 -18.62
N CYS A 165 23.04 14.41 -18.10
CA CYS A 165 21.91 14.31 -17.16
C CYS A 165 22.16 15.11 -15.88
N LEU A 166 23.36 14.99 -15.29
CA LEU A 166 23.74 15.68 -14.05
C LEU A 166 23.73 17.21 -14.21
N MET A 167 24.12 17.72 -15.37
CA MET A 167 24.01 19.15 -15.69
C MET A 167 22.57 19.66 -15.59
N MET A 168 21.58 18.88 -16.03
CA MET A 168 20.16 19.25 -15.95
C MET A 168 19.67 19.42 -14.50
N TYR A 169 20.27 18.67 -13.58
CA TYR A 169 20.01 18.76 -12.14
C TYR A 169 20.98 19.69 -11.39
N LYS A 170 21.80 20.46 -12.10
CA LYS A 170 22.81 21.36 -11.53
C LYS A 170 23.77 20.64 -10.56
N GLN A 171 24.08 19.38 -10.84
CA GLN A 171 25.08 18.59 -10.14
C GLN A 171 26.42 18.77 -10.84
N MET A 172 26.99 19.99 -10.74
CA MET A 172 28.10 20.40 -11.61
C MET A 172 29.41 19.66 -11.32
N LYS A 173 29.71 19.36 -10.05
CA LYS A 173 30.92 18.60 -9.69
C LYS A 173 30.83 17.17 -10.19
N ASP A 174 29.67 16.55 -9.99
CA ASP A 174 29.46 15.15 -10.41
C ASP A 174 29.44 15.05 -11.93
N SER A 175 28.92 16.08 -12.62
CA SER A 175 28.98 16.18 -14.07
C SER A 175 30.43 16.32 -14.57
N GLU A 176 31.25 17.16 -13.94
CA GLU A 176 32.65 17.30 -14.31
C GLU A 176 33.39 15.97 -14.15
N GLU A 177 33.18 15.27 -13.03
CA GLU A 177 33.78 13.98 -12.76
C GLU A 177 33.33 12.90 -13.76
N ALA A 178 32.05 12.90 -14.14
CA ALA A 178 31.53 12.02 -15.18
C ALA A 178 32.18 12.32 -16.55
N TYR A 179 32.41 13.58 -16.93
CA TYR A 179 33.14 13.90 -18.16
C TYR A 179 34.62 13.47 -18.11
N LYS A 180 35.30 13.63 -16.97
CA LYS A 180 36.67 13.13 -16.77
C LYS A 180 36.73 11.61 -16.91
N THR A 181 35.77 10.92 -16.31
CA THR A 181 35.65 9.46 -16.41
C THR A 181 35.36 9.03 -17.86
N ALA A 182 34.51 9.76 -18.58
CA ALA A 182 34.27 9.52 -20.00
C ALA A 182 35.55 9.67 -20.84
N LEU A 183 36.37 10.70 -20.55
CA LEU A 183 37.63 10.95 -21.23
C LEU A 183 38.63 9.82 -20.97
N ALA A 184 38.80 9.40 -19.71
CA ALA A 184 39.66 8.27 -19.35
C ALA A 184 39.20 6.95 -20.01
N SER A 185 37.88 6.74 -20.12
CA SER A 185 37.31 5.55 -20.76
C SER A 185 37.63 5.44 -22.25
N LEU A 186 38.05 6.52 -22.92
CA LEU A 186 38.47 6.48 -24.34
C LEU A 186 39.72 5.62 -24.56
N ASP A 187 40.53 5.35 -23.52
CA ASP A 187 41.69 4.48 -23.62
C ASP A 187 41.31 3.04 -23.99
N HIS A 188 40.11 2.61 -23.60
CA HIS A 188 39.57 1.30 -23.94
C HIS A 188 38.70 1.31 -25.21
N ALA A 189 38.39 2.48 -25.77
CA ALA A 189 37.46 2.61 -26.87
C ALA A 189 38.01 2.07 -28.20
N LYS A 190 37.22 1.22 -28.86
CA LYS A 190 37.51 0.67 -30.19
C LYS A 190 36.94 1.60 -31.28
N LEU A 191 37.63 2.71 -31.52
CA LEU A 191 37.24 3.75 -32.47
C LEU A 191 38.36 4.01 -33.49
N ASP A 192 37.99 4.48 -34.67
CA ASP A 192 38.96 5.07 -35.60
C ASP A 192 39.60 6.34 -34.99
N ALA A 193 40.85 6.62 -35.41
CA ALA A 193 41.66 7.68 -34.83
C ALA A 193 40.94 9.05 -34.91
N ASP A 194 40.33 9.37 -36.05
CA ASP A 194 39.65 10.64 -36.28
C ASP A 194 38.44 10.81 -35.35
N LYS A 195 37.59 9.78 -35.22
CA LYS A 195 36.46 9.81 -34.27
C LYS A 195 36.93 9.90 -32.82
N LYS A 196 37.99 9.15 -32.43
CA LYS A 196 38.54 9.21 -31.08
C LYS A 196 39.05 10.61 -30.76
N THR A 197 39.83 11.23 -31.66
CA THR A 197 40.32 12.61 -31.50
C THR A 197 39.17 13.62 -31.43
N LYS A 198 38.12 13.46 -32.25
CA LYS A 198 36.94 14.34 -32.19
C LYS A 198 36.24 14.28 -30.83
N ILE A 199 35.92 13.07 -30.36
CA ILE A 199 35.24 12.87 -29.07
C ILE A 199 36.12 13.36 -27.92
N GLN A 200 37.43 13.10 -27.97
CA GLN A 200 38.39 13.61 -26.99
C GLN A 200 38.36 15.15 -26.92
N LYS A 201 38.39 15.84 -28.06
CA LYS A 201 38.27 17.31 -28.11
C LYS A 201 36.93 17.81 -27.58
N ASP A 202 35.83 17.09 -27.80
CA ASP A 202 34.50 17.45 -27.30
C ASP A 202 34.44 17.32 -25.77
N LEU A 203 34.94 16.21 -25.21
CA LEU A 203 35.00 15.98 -23.77
C LEU A 203 35.93 16.98 -23.07
N GLN A 204 37.11 17.25 -23.64
CA GLN A 204 38.03 18.26 -23.12
C GLN A 204 37.41 19.66 -23.10
N ARG A 205 36.65 20.02 -24.15
CA ARG A 205 35.90 21.29 -24.17
C ARG A 205 34.84 21.34 -23.07
N ALA A 206 34.12 20.24 -22.84
CA ALA A 206 33.15 20.15 -21.75
C ALA A 206 33.82 20.29 -20.38
N ILE A 207 34.95 19.63 -20.13
CA ILE A 207 35.72 19.75 -18.87
C ILE A 207 36.22 21.19 -18.68
N PHE A 208 36.75 21.80 -19.73
CA PHE A 208 37.25 23.18 -19.67
C PHE A 208 36.17 24.20 -19.33
N PHE A 209 34.92 23.97 -19.76
CA PHE A 209 33.78 24.78 -19.34
C PHE A 209 33.62 24.81 -17.81
N PHE A 210 33.80 23.66 -17.12
CA PHE A 210 33.77 23.62 -15.65
C PHE A 210 34.97 24.34 -15.04
N GLN A 211 36.18 24.11 -15.55
CA GLN A 211 37.41 24.73 -15.04
C GLN A 211 37.40 26.27 -15.12
N LYS A 212 36.71 26.84 -16.12
CA LYS A 212 36.54 28.29 -16.28
C LYS A 212 35.31 28.86 -15.58
N SER A 213 34.43 28.01 -15.05
CA SER A 213 33.22 28.45 -14.38
C SER A 213 33.50 28.77 -12.92
N ASN A 214 33.12 29.98 -12.49
CA ASN A 214 33.22 30.38 -11.08
C ASN A 214 32.14 29.73 -10.18
N TYR A 215 31.26 28.90 -10.75
CA TYR A 215 30.08 28.32 -10.07
C TYR A 215 29.97 26.80 -10.27
N VAL A 216 31.05 26.05 -10.01
CA VAL A 216 31.03 24.57 -10.01
C VAL A 216 30.67 24.04 -8.62
N PHE A 217 29.38 23.92 -8.36
CA PHE A 217 28.87 23.29 -7.14
C PHE A 217 27.68 22.39 -7.45
N ASN A 218 27.48 21.39 -6.60
CA ASN A 218 26.27 20.57 -6.60
C ASN A 218 25.19 21.30 -5.82
N LYS A 219 24.03 21.51 -6.44
CA LYS A 219 22.89 22.10 -5.74
C LYS A 219 22.33 21.08 -4.74
N LYS A 220 22.33 21.44 -3.45
CA LYS A 220 21.94 20.55 -2.33
C LYS A 220 20.44 20.21 -2.32
N ASP A 221 19.58 21.15 -2.71
CA ASP A 221 18.12 20.99 -2.64
C ASP A 221 17.51 20.49 -3.97
N VAL A 222 18.21 19.60 -4.68
CA VAL A 222 17.69 18.98 -5.90
C VAL A 222 17.35 17.53 -5.61
N ASP A 223 16.05 17.26 -5.59
CA ASP A 223 15.57 15.88 -5.53
C ASP A 223 15.57 15.29 -6.94
N MET A 224 16.59 14.47 -7.23
CA MET A 224 16.69 13.75 -8.50
C MET A 224 15.69 12.58 -8.59
N TYR A 225 15.18 12.11 -7.45
CA TYR A 225 14.28 10.96 -7.36
C TYR A 225 13.06 11.31 -6.50
N PRO A 226 12.22 12.24 -6.96
CA PRO A 226 11.17 12.79 -6.14
C PRO A 226 10.20 11.70 -5.68
N ARG A 227 9.99 11.68 -4.37
CA ARG A 227 8.92 10.89 -3.75
C ARG A 227 7.68 11.75 -3.58
N PRO A 228 6.49 11.14 -3.63
CA PRO A 228 5.29 11.84 -3.23
C PRO A 228 5.47 12.32 -1.79
N ALA A 229 5.15 13.59 -1.56
CA ALA A 229 5.23 14.17 -0.24
C ALA A 229 4.17 13.53 0.66
N LEU A 230 4.57 13.16 1.87
CA LEU A 230 3.63 12.79 2.92
C LEU A 230 3.15 14.05 3.64
N PRO A 231 1.89 14.05 4.12
CA PRO A 231 1.39 15.16 4.92
C PRO A 231 2.18 15.28 6.23
N LYS A 232 2.33 16.51 6.72
CA LYS A 232 2.97 16.77 8.02
C LYS A 232 1.98 16.49 9.15
N LEU A 233 2.44 15.78 10.15
CA LEU A 233 1.66 15.43 11.34
C LEU A 233 2.27 16.09 12.57
N ASP A 234 1.43 16.66 13.43
CA ASP A 234 1.83 17.07 14.77
C ASP A 234 1.81 15.83 15.67
N CYS A 235 2.94 15.11 15.68
CA CYS A 235 3.02 13.74 16.19
C CYS A 235 2.76 13.61 17.69
N ASN A 236 2.06 12.54 18.05
CA ASN A 236 1.92 12.10 19.44
C ASN A 236 3.26 11.52 19.95
N SER A 237 3.61 11.84 21.20
CA SER A 237 4.85 11.36 21.81
C SER A 237 4.89 9.85 22.03
N LYS A 238 3.73 9.23 22.35
CA LYS A 238 3.58 7.77 22.51
C LYS A 238 3.30 7.07 21.18
N TYR A 239 2.55 7.69 20.28
CA TYR A 239 2.17 7.11 18.98
C TYR A 239 2.71 7.98 17.81
N PRO A 240 3.98 7.86 17.39
CA PRO A 240 4.56 8.78 16.42
C PRO A 240 3.84 8.86 15.06
N ALA A 241 3.12 7.80 14.69
CA ALA A 241 2.30 7.74 13.48
C ALA A 241 0.92 8.44 13.60
N MET A 242 0.59 8.98 14.78
CA MET A 242 -0.70 9.62 15.08
C MET A 242 -0.53 11.08 15.47
N SER A 243 -1.58 11.87 15.27
CA SER A 243 -1.70 13.22 15.80
C SER A 243 -1.65 13.19 17.33
N LYS A 244 -1.05 14.22 17.94
CA LYS A 244 -1.05 14.42 19.40
C LYS A 244 -2.46 14.51 19.99
N ALA A 245 -3.46 14.75 19.15
CA ALA A 245 -4.87 14.78 19.51
C ALA A 245 -5.46 13.37 19.77
N VAL A 246 -4.77 12.28 19.44
CA VAL A 246 -5.28 10.91 19.61
C VAL A 246 -4.77 10.28 20.92
N GLU A 247 -5.65 9.58 21.64
CA GLU A 247 -5.31 8.67 22.73
C GLU A 247 -6.03 7.33 22.51
N PHE A 248 -5.36 6.21 22.77
CA PHE A 248 -6.01 4.90 22.78
C PHE A 248 -6.37 4.50 24.20
N ARG A 249 -7.57 3.97 24.39
CA ARG A 249 -8.06 3.37 25.63
C ARG A 249 -8.39 1.90 25.40
N TYR A 250 -8.71 1.20 26.49
CA TYR A 250 -9.13 -0.19 26.45
C TYR A 250 -10.39 -0.36 27.30
N GLU A 251 -11.31 -1.19 26.83
CA GLU A 251 -12.50 -1.60 27.57
C GLU A 251 -12.75 -3.10 27.34
N SER A 252 -12.95 -3.86 28.42
CA SER A 252 -13.15 -5.31 28.32
C SER A 252 -14.39 -5.63 27.48
N GLY A 253 -14.28 -6.60 26.58
CA GLY A 253 -15.33 -6.97 25.62
C GLY A 253 -15.47 -6.05 24.40
N ARG A 254 -14.83 -4.87 24.43
CA ARG A 254 -14.77 -3.93 23.29
C ARG A 254 -13.36 -3.86 22.68
N GLY A 255 -12.33 -4.12 23.48
CA GLY A 255 -10.94 -4.02 23.08
C GLY A 255 -10.42 -2.59 23.13
N ARG A 256 -9.41 -2.31 22.30
CA ARG A 256 -8.77 -1.00 22.20
C ARG A 256 -9.59 -0.07 21.31
N TYR A 257 -9.59 1.22 21.62
CA TYR A 257 -10.31 2.23 20.84
C TYR A 257 -9.65 3.61 20.91
N ALA A 258 -9.78 4.38 19.83
CA ALA A 258 -9.21 5.72 19.71
C ALA A 258 -10.18 6.80 20.20
N ILE A 259 -9.69 7.77 20.96
CA ILE A 259 -10.46 8.94 21.40
C ILE A 259 -9.73 10.25 21.11
N ALA A 260 -10.49 11.33 20.96
CA ALA A 260 -9.97 12.68 20.80
C ALA A 260 -9.62 13.31 22.16
N LYS A 261 -8.35 13.70 22.35
CA LYS A 261 -7.86 14.43 23.54
C LYS A 261 -8.19 15.93 23.52
N GLN A 262 -8.49 16.44 22.34
CA GLN A 262 -8.82 17.82 22.02
C GLN A 262 -9.71 17.82 20.78
N ASP A 263 -10.37 18.93 20.50
CA ASP A 263 -11.19 19.05 19.29
C ASP A 263 -10.32 18.89 18.03
N ILE A 264 -10.82 18.08 17.10
CA ILE A 264 -10.24 17.82 15.79
C ILE A 264 -11.20 18.36 14.74
N ARG A 265 -10.71 19.26 13.90
CA ARG A 265 -11.50 19.88 12.84
C ARG A 265 -11.46 19.05 11.56
N VAL A 266 -12.50 19.19 10.74
CA VAL A 266 -12.52 18.66 9.37
C VAL A 266 -11.25 19.07 8.62
N GLY A 267 -10.65 18.11 7.91
CA GLY A 267 -9.41 18.32 7.15
C GLY A 267 -8.13 18.19 7.99
N GLN A 268 -8.19 17.97 9.30
CA GLN A 268 -6.98 17.69 10.08
C GLN A 268 -6.49 16.26 9.87
N TYR A 269 -5.19 16.08 9.68
CA TYR A 269 -4.56 14.76 9.60
C TYR A 269 -4.52 14.10 10.98
N ILE A 270 -4.99 12.86 11.05
CA ILE A 270 -5.05 12.04 12.26
C ILE A 270 -3.94 11.01 12.28
N CYS A 271 -3.67 10.35 11.16
CA CYS A 271 -2.67 9.29 11.05
C CYS A 271 -1.83 9.45 9.77
N VAL A 272 -0.53 9.19 9.90
CA VAL A 272 0.40 8.96 8.78
C VAL A 272 1.27 7.78 9.17
N GLU A 273 0.92 6.58 8.70
CA GLU A 273 1.54 5.34 9.14
C GLU A 273 2.07 4.52 7.95
N LYS A 274 3.33 4.07 8.04
CA LYS A 274 3.88 3.14 7.07
C LYS A 274 3.51 1.71 7.44
N SER A 275 3.18 0.88 6.45
CA SER A 275 2.88 -0.53 6.69
C SER A 275 4.08 -1.26 7.30
N ILE A 276 3.83 -2.14 8.29
CA ILE A 276 4.86 -3.03 8.83
C ILE A 276 5.12 -4.22 7.89
N VAL A 277 4.04 -4.66 7.26
CA VAL A 277 3.99 -5.74 6.26
C VAL A 277 2.96 -5.30 5.23
N SER A 278 3.30 -5.44 3.96
CA SER A 278 2.35 -5.25 2.86
C SER A 278 2.69 -6.16 1.69
N HIS A 279 1.66 -6.56 0.95
CA HIS A 279 1.81 -7.39 -0.25
C HIS A 279 0.90 -6.89 -1.37
N MET A 280 1.43 -6.88 -2.59
CA MET A 280 0.70 -6.49 -3.80
C MET A 280 -0.17 -7.63 -4.32
N LEU A 281 -1.34 -7.32 -4.85
CA LEU A 281 -2.14 -8.33 -5.54
C LEU A 281 -1.45 -8.79 -6.83
N PRO A 282 -1.48 -10.09 -7.16
CA PRO A 282 -0.86 -10.64 -8.37
C PRO A 282 -1.22 -9.90 -9.67
N ASP A 283 -2.46 -9.44 -9.80
CA ASP A 283 -2.96 -8.72 -10.98
C ASP A 283 -2.22 -7.41 -11.27
N TYR A 284 -1.60 -6.81 -10.24
CA TYR A 284 -0.86 -5.55 -10.34
C TYR A 284 0.66 -5.76 -10.40
N MET A 285 1.14 -7.01 -10.27
CA MET A 285 2.53 -7.37 -10.54
C MET A 285 2.79 -7.22 -12.04
N GLY A 286 3.49 -6.16 -12.44
CA GLY A 286 3.59 -5.81 -13.86
C GLY A 286 3.55 -4.30 -14.06
N SER A 287 2.50 -3.70 -13.52
CA SER A 287 2.20 -2.27 -13.63
C SER A 287 2.75 -1.46 -12.46
N ASN A 288 2.73 -2.05 -11.27
CA ASN A 288 3.10 -1.38 -10.03
C ASN A 288 4.35 -2.02 -9.41
N CYS A 289 5.11 -1.21 -8.68
CA CYS A 289 6.29 -1.63 -7.94
C CYS A 289 5.87 -2.57 -6.81
N THR A 290 6.34 -3.81 -6.83
CA THR A 290 5.95 -4.82 -5.82
C THR A 290 6.45 -4.52 -4.40
N ASN A 291 7.33 -3.52 -4.26
CA ASN A 291 7.90 -3.08 -2.98
C ASN A 291 7.21 -1.83 -2.40
N CYS A 292 6.77 -0.89 -3.24
CA CYS A 292 6.21 0.39 -2.76
C CYS A 292 4.87 0.75 -3.40
N PHE A 293 4.25 -0.13 -4.18
CA PHE A 293 2.93 0.06 -4.79
C PHE A 293 2.81 1.17 -5.84
N ARG A 294 3.84 2.02 -6.00
CA ARG A 294 3.86 3.06 -7.04
C ARG A 294 3.80 2.44 -8.44
N ILE A 295 3.00 3.03 -9.31
CA ILE A 295 3.02 2.74 -10.75
C ILE A 295 4.45 2.89 -11.32
N MET A 296 4.89 1.94 -12.13
CA MET A 296 6.23 1.92 -12.71
C MET A 296 6.22 2.57 -14.09
N LYS A 297 7.06 3.59 -14.26
CA LYS A 297 7.33 4.20 -15.58
C LYS A 297 8.52 3.60 -16.30
N ASN A 298 9.52 3.16 -15.53
CA ASN A 298 10.72 2.50 -16.01
C ASN A 298 10.99 1.26 -15.14
N PRO A 299 10.28 0.14 -15.39
CA PRO A 299 10.40 -1.06 -14.57
C PRO A 299 11.84 -1.59 -14.54
N LEU A 300 12.31 -1.90 -13.33
CA LEU A 300 13.56 -2.61 -13.07
C LEU A 300 13.23 -4.03 -12.58
N PRO A 301 13.51 -5.07 -13.37
CA PRO A 301 13.12 -6.44 -13.00
C PRO A 301 14.03 -7.05 -11.93
N CYS A 302 13.50 -8.06 -11.26
CA CYS A 302 14.32 -9.05 -10.55
C CYS A 302 15.45 -9.58 -11.47
N PRO A 303 16.65 -9.86 -10.95
CA PRO A 303 17.72 -10.53 -11.71
C PRO A 303 17.34 -11.94 -12.19
N ASP A 304 16.47 -12.64 -11.45
CA ASP A 304 16.19 -14.07 -11.68
C ASP A 304 14.85 -14.33 -12.39
N CYS A 305 13.76 -13.72 -11.94
CA CYS A 305 12.43 -13.91 -12.52
C CYS A 305 11.97 -12.73 -13.38
N THR A 306 11.00 -12.95 -14.26
CA THR A 306 10.37 -11.89 -15.06
C THR A 306 9.11 -11.29 -14.42
N LYS A 307 8.64 -11.87 -13.32
CA LYS A 307 7.36 -11.51 -12.67
C LYS A 307 7.45 -10.25 -11.81
N VAL A 308 8.53 -10.12 -11.05
CA VAL A 308 8.68 -9.08 -10.02
C VAL A 308 9.52 -7.93 -10.55
N MET A 309 8.99 -6.71 -10.39
CA MET A 309 9.59 -5.48 -10.90
C MET A 309 9.47 -4.33 -9.90
N PHE A 310 10.40 -3.39 -10.02
CA PHE A 310 10.57 -2.28 -9.09
C PHE A 310 10.63 -0.95 -9.83
N CYS A 311 10.17 0.12 -9.18
CA CYS A 311 10.18 1.48 -9.74
C CYS A 311 11.55 2.18 -9.67
N SER A 312 12.49 1.66 -8.86
CA SER A 312 13.79 2.29 -8.61
C SER A 312 14.82 1.27 -8.13
N MET A 313 16.10 1.62 -8.26
CA MET A 313 17.20 0.78 -7.79
C MET A 313 17.15 0.55 -6.27
N ARG A 314 16.66 1.52 -5.52
CA ARG A 314 16.44 1.43 -4.08
C ARG A 314 15.41 0.35 -3.75
N CYS A 315 14.20 0.41 -4.34
CA CYS A 315 13.16 -0.58 -4.09
C CYS A 315 13.60 -1.99 -4.51
N ARG A 316 14.36 -2.11 -5.61
CA ARG A 316 14.98 -3.37 -6.02
C ARG A 316 15.95 -3.89 -4.96
N LYS A 317 16.90 -3.06 -4.50
CA LYS A 317 17.89 -3.45 -3.48
C LYS A 317 17.21 -3.83 -2.15
N GLU A 318 16.25 -3.04 -1.69
CA GLU A 318 15.46 -3.31 -0.47
C GLU A 318 14.75 -4.67 -0.55
N ALA A 319 14.03 -4.94 -1.65
CA ALA A 319 13.30 -6.19 -1.82
C ALA A 319 14.21 -7.43 -1.94
N LEU A 320 15.26 -7.35 -2.78
CA LEU A 320 16.19 -8.46 -3.02
C LEU A 320 16.97 -8.85 -1.76
N SER A 321 17.33 -7.87 -0.92
CA SER A 321 18.08 -8.12 0.32
C SER A 321 17.22 -8.61 1.49
N SER A 322 15.89 -8.48 1.40
CA SER A 322 14.95 -8.84 2.46
C SER A 322 14.07 -10.04 2.07
N TYR A 323 12.82 -9.80 1.67
CA TYR A 323 11.80 -10.83 1.46
C TYR A 323 11.91 -11.55 0.11
N HIS A 324 12.29 -10.83 -0.95
CA HIS A 324 12.12 -11.37 -2.31
C HIS A 324 13.02 -12.58 -2.57
N ARG A 325 14.19 -12.66 -1.94
CA ARG A 325 15.08 -13.84 -2.02
C ARG A 325 14.40 -15.15 -1.58
N TYR A 326 13.40 -15.08 -0.72
CA TYR A 326 12.62 -16.24 -0.25
C TYR A 326 11.26 -16.36 -0.93
N GLU A 327 10.83 -15.35 -1.70
CA GLU A 327 9.54 -15.36 -2.41
C GLU A 327 9.70 -15.66 -3.91
N CYS A 328 10.83 -15.27 -4.51
CA CYS A 328 11.05 -15.20 -5.96
C CYS A 328 10.61 -16.46 -6.70
N LYS A 329 11.04 -17.63 -6.22
CA LYS A 329 10.83 -18.90 -6.91
C LYS A 329 9.57 -19.67 -6.50
N VAL A 330 8.81 -19.13 -5.54
CA VAL A 330 7.59 -19.73 -5.02
C VAL A 330 6.36 -18.84 -5.21
N VAL A 331 6.52 -17.60 -5.68
CA VAL A 331 5.40 -16.66 -5.84
C VAL A 331 4.29 -17.19 -6.74
N ASP A 332 4.61 -17.81 -7.88
CA ASP A 332 3.56 -18.35 -8.75
C ASP A 332 2.96 -19.64 -8.19
N PHE A 333 3.69 -20.41 -7.39
CA PHE A 333 3.13 -21.53 -6.62
C PHE A 333 2.10 -21.02 -5.60
N LEU A 334 2.44 -19.98 -4.84
CA LEU A 334 1.53 -19.32 -3.90
C LEU A 334 0.30 -18.76 -4.62
N ILE A 335 0.46 -18.18 -5.82
CA ILE A 335 -0.69 -17.72 -6.63
C ILE A 335 -1.55 -18.90 -7.10
N ALA A 336 -0.93 -19.96 -7.63
CA ALA A 336 -1.62 -21.15 -8.12
C ALA A 336 -2.35 -21.94 -7.01
N SER A 337 -1.96 -21.74 -5.76
CA SER A 337 -2.65 -22.32 -4.60
C SER A 337 -4.08 -21.79 -4.44
N GLY A 338 -4.38 -20.60 -4.97
CA GLY A 338 -5.66 -19.92 -4.78
C GLY A 338 -5.82 -19.33 -3.37
N MET A 339 -4.72 -19.13 -2.66
CA MET A 339 -4.73 -18.53 -1.33
C MET A 339 -5.08 -17.04 -1.34
N SER A 340 -5.69 -16.66 -0.22
CA SER A 340 -5.92 -15.28 0.22
C SER A 340 -4.64 -14.44 0.29
N ILE A 341 -4.76 -13.12 0.11
CA ILE A 341 -3.64 -12.17 0.30
C ILE A 341 -3.07 -12.21 1.73
N VAL A 342 -3.88 -12.64 2.70
CA VAL A 342 -3.47 -12.89 4.09
C VAL A 342 -2.31 -13.89 4.15
N CYS A 343 -2.31 -14.93 3.31
CA CYS A 343 -1.24 -15.93 3.30
C CYS A 343 0.07 -15.35 2.76
N PHE A 344 -0.02 -14.48 1.75
CA PHE A 344 1.16 -13.76 1.23
C PHE A 344 1.73 -12.80 2.28
N MET A 345 0.86 -12.11 3.03
CA MET A 345 1.31 -11.25 4.13
C MET A 345 1.95 -12.08 5.25
N ALA A 346 1.34 -13.18 5.70
CA ALA A 346 1.91 -14.09 6.70
C ALA A 346 3.28 -14.63 6.29
N TYR A 347 3.42 -15.05 5.03
CA TYR A 347 4.71 -15.45 4.48
C TYR A 347 5.74 -14.31 4.53
N ARG A 348 5.34 -13.10 4.09
CA ARG A 348 6.22 -11.93 4.05
C ARG A 348 6.64 -11.46 5.43
N THR A 349 5.78 -11.59 6.45
CA THR A 349 6.10 -11.26 7.84
C THR A 349 7.33 -12.00 8.33
N ILE A 350 7.43 -13.28 7.99
CA ILE A 350 8.59 -14.11 8.31
C ILE A 350 9.73 -13.85 7.34
N SER A 351 9.47 -13.89 6.02
CA SER A 351 10.51 -13.83 5.00
C SER A 351 11.28 -12.50 4.97
N GLN A 352 10.68 -11.39 5.40
CA GLN A 352 11.33 -10.08 5.41
C GLN A 352 12.32 -9.87 6.55
N LYS A 353 12.44 -10.82 7.49
CA LYS A 353 13.42 -10.82 8.58
C LYS A 353 14.24 -12.11 8.54
N PRO A 354 15.54 -12.07 8.89
CA PRO A 354 16.33 -13.29 9.04
C PRO A 354 15.81 -14.15 10.20
N LEU A 355 15.99 -15.48 10.14
CA LEU A 355 15.60 -16.39 11.22
C LEU A 355 16.11 -15.93 12.60
N ASP A 356 17.37 -15.48 12.63
CA ASP A 356 18.06 -14.96 13.81
C ASP A 356 17.30 -13.84 14.53
N PHE A 357 16.52 -13.03 13.81
CA PHE A 357 15.65 -12.01 14.39
C PHE A 357 14.58 -12.65 15.28
N PHE A 358 13.87 -13.67 14.78
CA PHE A 358 12.80 -14.32 15.55
C PHE A 358 13.34 -15.12 16.73
N LEU A 359 14.49 -15.78 16.56
CA LEU A 359 15.10 -16.58 17.62
C LEU A 359 15.67 -15.72 18.76
N LYS A 360 16.25 -14.56 18.46
CA LYS A 360 16.77 -13.62 19.46
C LYS A 360 15.69 -12.84 20.20
N ASN A 361 14.46 -12.83 19.69
CA ASN A 361 13.36 -12.01 20.17
C ASN A 361 12.11 -12.86 20.52
N LYS A 362 12.30 -14.11 20.98
CA LYS A 362 11.20 -15.05 21.31
C LYS A 362 10.23 -14.46 22.33
N GLU A 363 10.73 -13.66 23.27
CA GLU A 363 9.95 -12.98 24.29
C GLU A 363 8.94 -11.97 23.72
N LEU A 364 9.18 -11.41 22.52
CA LEU A 364 8.22 -10.53 21.85
C LEU A 364 6.95 -11.26 21.41
N PHE A 365 7.05 -12.57 21.23
CA PHE A 365 6.02 -13.43 20.66
C PHE A 365 5.51 -14.49 21.64
N SER A 366 5.79 -14.32 22.94
CA SER A 366 5.45 -15.35 23.94
C SER A 366 4.05 -15.17 24.52
N ASN A 367 3.56 -13.93 24.69
CA ASN A 367 2.28 -13.64 25.31
C ASN A 367 1.53 -12.57 24.51
N HIS A 368 0.25 -12.83 24.24
CA HIS A 368 -0.64 -11.85 23.61
C HIS A 368 -1.12 -10.83 24.65
N ASP A 369 -0.80 -9.55 24.43
CA ASP A 369 -1.19 -8.43 25.29
C ASP A 369 -2.33 -7.62 24.65
N GLU A 370 -3.58 -7.92 25.04
CA GLU A 370 -4.78 -7.26 24.50
C GLU A 370 -4.87 -5.76 24.85
N ILE A 371 -4.18 -5.31 25.91
CA ILE A 371 -4.13 -3.90 26.32
C ILE A 371 -2.93 -3.16 25.70
N SER A 372 -2.10 -3.84 24.91
CA SER A 372 -0.91 -3.27 24.27
C SER A 372 -1.24 -2.02 23.46
N GLY A 373 -0.51 -0.94 23.71
CA GLY A 373 -0.73 0.34 23.03
C GLY A 373 -1.88 1.18 23.60
N SER A 374 -2.69 0.68 24.53
CA SER A 374 -3.67 1.53 25.23
C SER A 374 -2.99 2.42 26.28
N LYS A 375 -3.68 3.44 26.77
CA LYS A 375 -3.22 4.30 27.87
C LYS A 375 -2.90 3.51 29.13
N ASP A 376 -3.75 2.53 29.44
CA ASP A 376 -3.68 1.67 30.62
C ASP A 376 -2.84 0.41 30.39
N GLY A 377 -2.31 0.24 29.17
CA GLY A 377 -1.47 -0.87 28.75
C GLY A 377 -0.03 -0.82 29.28
N THR A 378 0.78 -1.77 28.81
CA THR A 378 2.20 -1.90 29.19
C THR A 378 2.97 -0.58 29.17
N ASN A 379 3.98 -0.45 30.05
CA ASN A 379 4.89 0.71 30.24
C ASN A 379 5.74 1.09 28.99
N GLN A 380 5.32 0.70 27.78
CA GLN A 380 5.97 1.03 26.53
C GLN A 380 5.96 2.55 26.34
N LYS A 381 7.16 3.14 26.28
CA LYS A 381 7.34 4.59 26.09
C LYS A 381 6.81 5.07 24.74
N LYS A 382 6.93 4.23 23.71
CA LYS A 382 6.50 4.51 22.32
C LYS A 382 5.94 3.25 21.66
N TYR A 383 4.78 3.38 21.04
CA TYR A 383 4.16 2.38 20.19
C TYR A 383 4.56 2.69 18.73
N LEU A 384 5.54 1.94 18.21
CA LEU A 384 6.12 2.17 16.89
C LEU A 384 5.47 1.26 15.84
N SER A 385 5.29 1.79 14.63
CA SER A 385 4.70 1.07 13.51
C SER A 385 5.56 -0.08 12.99
N ASP A 386 6.87 -0.05 13.22
CA ASP A 386 7.82 -1.09 12.79
C ASP A 386 8.19 -2.10 13.88
N ASP A 387 7.55 -2.01 15.06
CA ASP A 387 7.75 -2.94 16.17
C ASP A 387 6.88 -4.20 16.01
N TYR A 388 7.54 -5.36 15.88
CA TYR A 388 6.88 -6.64 15.70
C TYR A 388 6.05 -7.06 16.92
N ARG A 389 6.36 -6.55 18.11
CA ARG A 389 5.53 -6.79 19.31
C ARG A 389 4.15 -6.17 19.13
N ASN A 390 4.08 -4.97 18.55
CA ASN A 390 2.82 -4.27 18.32
C ASN A 390 1.96 -5.00 17.28
N LEU A 391 2.60 -5.53 16.22
CA LEU A 391 1.96 -6.41 15.25
C LEU A 391 1.45 -7.72 15.87
N TYR A 392 2.26 -8.38 16.72
CA TYR A 392 1.90 -9.63 17.37
C TYR A 392 0.68 -9.47 18.31
N ASN A 393 0.57 -8.32 18.96
CA ASN A 393 -0.52 -7.98 19.89
C ASN A 393 -1.76 -7.39 19.20
N LEU A 394 -1.91 -7.55 17.89
CA LEU A 394 -3.15 -7.23 17.17
C LEU A 394 -4.18 -8.36 17.30
N VAL A 395 -5.46 -8.03 17.29
CA VAL A 395 -6.55 -8.94 17.65
C VAL A 395 -6.56 -10.19 16.76
N THR A 396 -6.66 -11.38 17.36
CA THR A 396 -6.73 -12.67 16.64
C THR A 396 -8.08 -13.37 16.75
N HIS A 397 -8.91 -12.99 17.74
CA HIS A 397 -10.11 -13.71 18.19
C HIS A 397 -9.89 -15.23 18.39
N HIS A 398 -8.67 -15.63 18.79
CA HIS A 398 -8.26 -17.04 18.87
C HIS A 398 -9.27 -17.95 19.59
N SER A 399 -9.73 -17.54 20.77
CA SER A 399 -10.68 -18.29 21.60
C SER A 399 -12.09 -18.44 21.00
N GLU A 400 -12.47 -17.57 20.06
CA GLU A 400 -13.79 -17.60 19.40
C GLU A 400 -13.78 -18.40 18.10
N ARG A 401 -12.60 -18.78 17.60
CA ARG A 401 -12.46 -19.48 16.32
C ARG A 401 -12.98 -20.91 16.41
N LYS A 402 -13.61 -21.36 15.32
CA LYS A 402 -14.05 -22.75 15.17
C LYS A 402 -12.88 -23.68 14.87
N THR A 403 -12.99 -24.92 15.32
CA THR A 403 -12.02 -26.01 15.11
C THR A 403 -11.60 -26.19 13.64
N GLY A 404 -12.55 -26.11 12.71
CA GLY A 404 -12.25 -26.21 11.28
C GLY A 404 -11.41 -25.04 10.74
N ASP A 405 -11.59 -23.82 11.26
CA ASP A 405 -10.79 -22.65 10.88
C ASP A 405 -9.35 -22.76 11.42
N MET A 406 -9.21 -23.22 12.67
CA MET A 406 -7.90 -23.54 13.28
C MET A 406 -7.12 -24.56 12.46
N PHE A 407 -7.77 -25.66 12.09
CA PHE A 407 -7.17 -26.70 11.27
C PHE A 407 -6.74 -26.17 9.89
N HIS A 408 -7.62 -25.42 9.22
CA HIS A 408 -7.32 -24.80 7.93
C HIS A 408 -6.10 -23.87 7.99
N ARG A 409 -6.00 -23.02 9.04
CA ARG A 409 -4.83 -22.13 9.25
C ARG A 409 -3.55 -22.89 9.52
N SER A 410 -3.62 -23.94 10.33
CA SER A 410 -2.46 -24.79 10.62
C SER A 410 -1.96 -25.49 9.36
N MET A 411 -2.84 -26.00 8.49
CA MET A 411 -2.47 -26.54 7.19
C MET A 411 -1.83 -25.49 6.27
N LEU A 412 -2.41 -24.28 6.18
CA LEU A 412 -1.82 -23.17 5.43
C LEU A 412 -0.42 -22.84 5.95
N ALA A 413 -0.25 -22.73 7.27
CA ALA A 413 1.04 -22.45 7.91
C ALA A 413 2.10 -23.52 7.59
N VAL A 414 1.72 -24.80 7.56
CA VAL A 414 2.61 -25.88 7.13
C VAL A 414 3.06 -25.70 5.68
N MET A 415 2.15 -25.34 4.76
CA MET A 415 2.53 -25.07 3.36
C MET A 415 3.47 -23.88 3.26
N LEU A 416 3.18 -22.78 3.96
CA LEU A 416 4.04 -21.60 3.99
C LEU A 416 5.42 -21.91 4.59
N LEU A 417 5.49 -22.72 5.66
CA LEU A 417 6.75 -23.18 6.23
C LEU A 417 7.55 -24.02 5.22
N LYS A 418 6.91 -24.95 4.51
CA LYS A 418 7.59 -25.74 3.48
C LYS A 418 8.08 -24.88 2.32
N CYS A 419 7.36 -23.84 1.94
CA CYS A 419 7.87 -22.83 1.00
C CYS A 419 9.15 -22.15 1.53
N LEU A 420 9.20 -21.73 2.80
CA LEU A 420 10.41 -21.15 3.41
C LEU A 420 11.59 -22.14 3.42
N LYS A 421 11.34 -23.42 3.76
CA LYS A 421 12.34 -24.51 3.71
C LYS A 421 12.89 -24.70 2.29
N SER A 422 12.02 -24.71 1.27
CA SER A 422 12.43 -24.85 -0.13
C SER A 422 13.33 -23.71 -0.60
N GLN A 423 13.24 -22.54 0.04
CA GLN A 423 14.02 -21.36 -0.31
C GLN A 423 15.24 -21.13 0.62
N GLY A 424 15.56 -22.09 1.49
CA GLY A 424 16.75 -22.04 2.34
C GLY A 424 16.68 -21.02 3.48
N TYR A 425 15.48 -20.70 3.97
CA TYR A 425 15.29 -19.71 5.04
C TYR A 425 16.02 -20.09 6.35
N PHE A 426 16.13 -21.38 6.65
CA PHE A 426 16.70 -21.91 7.90
C PHE A 426 18.23 -22.11 7.88
N GLY A 427 18.96 -21.39 7.02
CA GLY A 427 20.43 -21.41 6.98
C GLY A 427 21.07 -22.66 6.37
N GLY A 428 20.27 -23.64 5.97
CA GLY A 428 20.70 -24.82 5.19
C GLY A 428 20.58 -24.64 3.68
N ASN A 429 20.98 -25.67 2.92
CA ASN A 429 20.71 -25.75 1.49
C ASN A 429 19.19 -25.72 1.23
N LYS A 430 18.79 -25.23 0.05
CA LYS A 430 17.40 -25.34 -0.41
C LYS A 430 16.91 -26.78 -0.30
N VAL A 431 15.73 -26.96 0.30
CA VAL A 431 15.15 -28.29 0.49
C VAL A 431 14.35 -28.68 -0.76
N ASP A 432 14.80 -29.72 -1.44
CA ASP A 432 14.00 -30.43 -2.44
C ASP A 432 13.30 -31.61 -1.76
N PHE A 433 12.00 -31.43 -1.49
CA PHE A 433 11.16 -32.42 -0.81
C PHE A 433 11.03 -33.74 -1.58
N SER A 434 11.35 -33.78 -2.89
CA SER A 434 11.36 -35.02 -3.67
C SER A 434 12.62 -35.86 -3.47
N SER A 435 13.68 -35.26 -2.92
CA SER A 435 15.01 -35.86 -2.79
C SER A 435 15.39 -36.23 -1.35
N ILE A 436 14.65 -35.74 -0.35
CA ILE A 436 14.94 -36.02 1.06
C ILE A 436 14.27 -37.32 1.53
N PRO A 437 15.00 -38.21 2.23
CA PRO A 437 14.41 -39.46 2.74
C PRO A 437 13.32 -39.22 3.78
N GLU A 438 13.50 -38.22 4.64
CA GLU A 438 12.56 -37.88 5.70
C GLU A 438 12.51 -36.38 5.95
N ASP A 439 11.28 -35.83 5.93
CA ASP A 439 11.00 -34.43 6.26
C ASP A 439 10.68 -34.31 7.75
N ILE A 440 11.73 -34.14 8.57
CA ILE A 440 11.65 -33.99 10.02
C ILE A 440 11.52 -32.51 10.38
N LEU A 441 10.59 -32.19 11.28
CA LEU A 441 10.36 -30.85 11.79
C LEU A 441 11.35 -30.52 12.91
N THR A 442 12.16 -29.48 12.75
CA THR A 442 13.07 -28.99 13.81
C THR A 442 12.35 -28.06 14.79
N GLU A 443 12.97 -27.77 15.95
CA GLU A 443 12.39 -26.82 16.93
C GLU A 443 12.23 -25.40 16.37
N ASP A 444 13.21 -24.94 15.58
CA ASP A 444 13.17 -23.61 14.95
C ASP A 444 12.09 -23.56 13.86
N GLU A 445 11.96 -24.63 13.07
CA GLU A 445 10.91 -24.75 12.05
C GLU A 445 9.51 -24.78 12.68
N GLN A 446 9.34 -25.55 13.75
CA GLN A 446 8.10 -25.60 14.53
C GLN A 446 7.75 -24.22 15.11
N TYR A 447 8.73 -23.51 15.66
CA TYR A 447 8.54 -22.17 16.20
C TYR A 447 8.08 -21.20 15.12
N ILE A 448 8.76 -21.16 13.97
CA ILE A 448 8.35 -20.33 12.83
C ILE A 448 6.97 -20.74 12.29
N GLY A 449 6.70 -22.04 12.19
CA GLY A 449 5.40 -22.59 11.79
C GLY A 449 4.26 -22.11 12.69
N THR A 450 4.49 -22.09 14.00
CA THR A 450 3.52 -21.59 14.98
C THR A 450 3.31 -20.08 14.86
N LEU A 451 4.38 -19.30 14.61
CA LEU A 451 4.24 -17.86 14.32
C LEU A 451 3.43 -17.61 13.03
N LEU A 452 3.59 -18.44 12.01
CA LEU A 452 2.78 -18.34 10.78
C LEU A 452 1.29 -18.54 11.07
N VAL A 453 0.92 -19.50 11.93
CA VAL A 453 -0.48 -19.68 12.38
C VAL A 453 -0.98 -18.40 13.04
N HIS A 454 -0.23 -17.85 14.00
CA HIS A 454 -0.59 -16.61 14.68
C HIS A 454 -0.81 -15.44 13.71
N PHE A 455 0.12 -15.22 12.78
CA PHE A 455 0.00 -14.11 11.83
C PHE A 455 -1.14 -14.30 10.83
N LEU A 456 -1.47 -15.55 10.44
CA LEU A 456 -2.68 -15.82 9.66
C LEU A 456 -3.93 -15.37 10.42
N GLU A 457 -4.00 -15.60 11.73
CA GLU A 457 -5.11 -15.14 12.57
C GLU A 457 -5.16 -13.61 12.70
N VAL A 458 -4.02 -12.96 12.91
CA VAL A 458 -3.91 -11.50 13.00
C VAL A 458 -4.43 -10.83 11.72
N TYR A 459 -4.03 -11.32 10.55
CA TYR A 459 -4.30 -10.61 9.29
C TYR A 459 -5.74 -10.69 8.81
N GLN A 460 -6.54 -11.63 9.28
CA GLN A 460 -7.97 -11.65 8.97
C GLN A 460 -8.69 -10.38 9.45
N PHE A 461 -8.28 -9.84 10.59
CA PHE A 461 -9.01 -8.76 11.26
C PHE A 461 -8.32 -7.40 11.14
N ASN A 462 -7.00 -7.38 10.97
CA ASN A 462 -6.21 -6.15 11.10
C ASN A 462 -5.59 -5.66 9.78
N ALA A 463 -5.72 -6.43 8.70
CA ALA A 463 -5.22 -6.01 7.40
C ALA A 463 -6.13 -4.96 6.76
N HIS A 464 -5.51 -3.95 6.16
CA HIS A 464 -6.18 -2.89 5.44
C HIS A 464 -5.92 -3.05 3.95
N GLU A 465 -6.89 -2.67 3.14
CA GLU A 465 -6.65 -2.49 1.71
C GLU A 465 -5.55 -1.43 1.49
N ILE A 466 -4.86 -1.48 0.37
CA ILE A 466 -4.06 -0.41 -0.20
C ILE A 466 -4.69 -0.12 -1.55
N ALA A 467 -5.25 1.07 -1.68
CA ALA A 467 -6.02 1.46 -2.85
C ALA A 467 -5.19 2.29 -3.84
N GLN A 468 -5.59 2.22 -5.11
CA GLN A 468 -5.17 3.10 -6.20
C GLN A 468 -6.41 3.76 -6.82
N PHE A 469 -6.31 5.05 -7.14
CA PHE A 469 -7.35 5.79 -7.85
C PHE A 469 -7.03 5.79 -9.35
N GLU A 470 -7.82 5.06 -10.12
CA GLU A 470 -7.76 5.06 -11.58
C GLU A 470 -8.70 6.13 -12.12
N MET A 471 -8.22 7.00 -13.00
CA MET A 471 -8.90 8.16 -13.53
C MET A 471 -8.78 8.20 -15.06
N VAL A 472 -9.72 8.86 -15.74
CA VAL A 472 -9.65 9.07 -17.21
C VAL A 472 -8.91 10.36 -17.55
N ALA A 473 -8.96 11.37 -16.67
CA ALA A 473 -8.21 12.62 -16.78
C ALA A 473 -7.82 13.14 -15.39
N LYS A 474 -6.72 13.89 -15.31
CA LYS A 474 -6.08 14.34 -14.06
C LYS A 474 -7.00 15.17 -13.15
N ASP A 475 -7.93 15.92 -13.73
CA ASP A 475 -8.77 16.88 -12.99
C ASP A 475 -10.27 16.59 -13.16
N LYS A 476 -10.63 15.37 -13.59
CA LYS A 476 -12.04 14.98 -13.78
C LYS A 476 -12.39 13.74 -12.97
N GLU A 477 -13.52 13.82 -12.30
CA GLU A 477 -14.13 12.71 -11.57
C GLU A 477 -14.68 11.63 -12.53
N GLU A 478 -15.09 12.02 -13.74
CA GLU A 478 -15.79 11.13 -14.66
C GLU A 478 -14.96 9.87 -15.00
N GLY A 479 -15.50 8.70 -14.65
CA GLY A 479 -14.84 7.41 -14.82
C GLY A 479 -13.77 7.08 -13.77
N ALA A 480 -13.58 7.93 -12.75
CA ALA A 480 -12.65 7.66 -11.66
C ALA A 480 -13.15 6.54 -10.76
N LYS A 481 -12.25 5.64 -10.36
CA LYS A 481 -12.56 4.52 -9.46
C LYS A 481 -11.41 4.21 -8.52
N SER A 482 -11.76 3.86 -7.28
CA SER A 482 -10.83 3.25 -6.33
C SER A 482 -10.70 1.77 -6.67
N VAL A 483 -9.47 1.28 -6.79
CA VAL A 483 -9.17 -0.14 -7.02
C VAL A 483 -8.25 -0.66 -5.93
N PHE A 484 -8.55 -1.86 -5.43
CA PHE A 484 -7.73 -2.56 -4.44
C PHE A 484 -6.51 -3.18 -5.15
N ILE A 485 -5.30 -2.70 -4.81
CA ILE A 485 -4.05 -3.12 -5.47
C ILE A 485 -3.17 -4.03 -4.59
N GLY A 486 -3.54 -4.21 -3.33
CA GLY A 486 -2.87 -5.08 -2.37
C GLY A 486 -3.17 -4.63 -0.94
N ALA A 487 -2.65 -5.33 0.05
CA ALA A 487 -3.01 -5.13 1.46
C ALA A 487 -1.78 -4.81 2.31
N GLY A 488 -2.00 -4.13 3.43
CA GLY A 488 -0.97 -3.80 4.41
C GLY A 488 -1.50 -3.75 5.83
N VAL A 489 -0.60 -3.88 6.80
CA VAL A 489 -0.93 -3.80 8.23
C VAL A 489 -0.28 -2.58 8.85
N TYR A 490 -1.08 -1.84 9.59
CA TYR A 490 -0.75 -0.56 10.19
C TYR A 490 -1.07 -0.68 11.69
N PRO A 491 -0.10 -1.10 12.54
CA PRO A 491 -0.39 -1.50 13.91
C PRO A 491 -1.11 -0.43 14.73
N THR A 492 -0.79 0.84 14.51
CA THR A 492 -1.41 1.93 15.27
C THR A 492 -2.82 2.24 14.75
N LEU A 493 -3.03 2.27 13.43
CA LEU A 493 -4.33 2.48 12.81
C LEU A 493 -5.32 1.33 13.11
N ALA A 494 -4.82 0.08 13.21
CA ALA A 494 -5.65 -1.10 13.52
C ALA A 494 -6.36 -1.04 14.88
N MET A 495 -5.98 -0.10 15.76
CA MET A 495 -6.66 0.13 17.05
C MET A 495 -7.90 1.05 16.95
N PHE A 496 -8.22 1.59 15.77
CA PHE A 496 -9.43 2.40 15.55
C PHE A 496 -10.62 1.49 15.33
N ASN A 497 -11.68 1.64 16.12
CA ASN A 497 -12.91 0.86 15.98
C ASN A 497 -13.82 1.37 14.86
N HIS A 498 -14.76 0.53 14.46
CA HIS A 498 -15.73 0.80 13.42
C HIS A 498 -16.89 1.72 13.83
N SER A 499 -17.32 2.59 12.91
CA SER A 499 -18.67 3.18 12.87
C SER A 499 -19.24 3.14 11.46
N CYS A 500 -20.57 2.92 11.33
CA CYS A 500 -21.26 3.06 10.04
C CYS A 500 -21.38 4.52 9.58
N ASP A 501 -21.11 5.48 10.48
CA ASP A 501 -20.88 6.90 10.21
C ASP A 501 -19.46 7.26 10.69
N PRO A 502 -18.42 7.04 9.88
CA PRO A 502 -17.03 7.19 10.30
C PRO A 502 -16.65 8.65 10.59
N SER A 503 -15.58 8.83 11.35
CA SER A 503 -15.02 10.15 11.67
C SER A 503 -13.94 10.58 10.67
N VAL A 504 -13.41 9.62 9.92
CA VAL A 504 -12.21 9.78 9.12
C VAL A 504 -12.33 9.15 7.74
N VAL A 505 -11.42 9.56 6.87
CA VAL A 505 -11.21 8.97 5.56
C VAL A 505 -9.73 8.73 5.34
N ARG A 506 -9.41 7.70 4.55
CA ARG A 506 -8.04 7.30 4.25
C ARG A 506 -7.71 7.36 2.76
N TYR A 507 -6.43 7.57 2.48
CA TYR A 507 -5.81 7.36 1.17
C TYR A 507 -4.38 6.85 1.36
N TYR A 508 -3.77 6.32 0.30
CA TYR A 508 -2.47 5.66 0.37
C TYR A 508 -1.46 6.37 -0.50
N VAL A 509 -0.31 6.71 0.06
CA VAL A 509 0.86 7.14 -0.69
C VAL A 509 1.87 6.01 -0.62
N GLU A 510 2.12 5.34 -1.74
CA GLU A 510 2.87 4.08 -1.74
C GLU A 510 2.17 3.07 -0.81
N ASP A 511 2.88 2.53 0.18
CA ASP A 511 2.38 1.66 1.24
C ASP A 511 2.12 2.42 2.56
N VAL A 512 2.06 3.76 2.53
CA VAL A 512 1.80 4.62 3.69
C VAL A 512 0.33 5.04 3.70
N VAL A 513 -0.39 4.73 4.78
CA VAL A 513 -1.76 5.20 4.99
C VAL A 513 -1.74 6.61 5.55
N CYS A 514 -2.58 7.47 4.96
CA CYS A 514 -2.81 8.84 5.39
C CYS A 514 -4.29 8.99 5.73
N VAL A 515 -4.60 9.42 6.95
CA VAL A 515 -5.97 9.51 7.48
C VAL A 515 -6.29 10.95 7.85
N GLN A 516 -7.44 11.44 7.41
CA GLN A 516 -7.92 12.81 7.63
C GLN A 516 -9.34 12.81 8.20
N ALA A 517 -9.64 13.74 9.10
CA ALA A 517 -10.99 13.94 9.64
C ALA A 517 -11.95 14.44 8.55
N ILE A 518 -13.14 13.84 8.46
CA ILE A 518 -14.23 14.25 7.53
C ILE A 518 -15.43 14.87 8.23
N LYS A 519 -15.40 14.89 9.57
CA LYS A 519 -16.32 15.66 10.43
C LYS A 519 -15.57 16.25 11.61
N ASN A 520 -16.20 17.20 12.30
CA ASN A 520 -15.64 17.66 13.57
C ASN A 520 -15.73 16.51 14.58
N ILE A 521 -14.68 16.38 15.38
CA ILE A 521 -14.59 15.37 16.43
C ILE A 521 -14.25 16.14 17.71
N TYR A 522 -15.17 16.17 18.66
CA TYR A 522 -14.98 16.93 19.88
C TYR A 522 -14.13 16.16 20.87
N LYS A 523 -13.48 16.88 21.78
CA LYS A 523 -12.73 16.26 22.88
C LYS A 523 -13.61 15.26 23.63
N GLY A 524 -13.13 14.01 23.72
CA GLY A 524 -13.81 12.91 24.39
C GLY A 524 -14.52 11.97 23.43
N ASP A 525 -14.82 12.41 22.20
CA ASP A 525 -15.44 11.57 21.19
C ASP A 525 -14.50 10.44 20.76
N GLU A 526 -15.10 9.30 20.40
CA GLU A 526 -14.38 8.23 19.74
C GLU A 526 -14.03 8.64 18.30
N ILE A 527 -12.84 8.24 17.85
CA ILE A 527 -12.42 8.42 16.47
C ILE A 527 -12.63 7.08 15.77
N ASN A 528 -13.66 6.99 14.93
CA ASN A 528 -14.04 5.74 14.30
C ASN A 528 -13.64 5.68 12.82
N GLU A 529 -13.17 4.52 12.40
CA GLU A 529 -12.92 4.13 11.02
C GLU A 529 -14.12 3.40 10.41
N ASN A 530 -14.05 3.13 9.11
CA ASN A 530 -15.06 2.36 8.39
C ASN A 530 -14.50 1.01 7.91
N TYR A 531 -15.14 -0.08 8.34
CA TYR A 531 -14.73 -1.48 8.09
C TYR A 531 -15.61 -2.18 7.04
N GLY A 532 -16.72 -1.54 6.65
CA GLY A 532 -17.75 -2.14 5.81
C GLY A 532 -18.70 -1.08 5.28
N PRO A 533 -19.92 -1.44 4.83
CA PRO A 533 -20.78 -0.46 4.16
C PRO A 533 -21.20 0.71 5.07
N ILE A 534 -21.28 1.91 4.48
CA ILE A 534 -21.69 3.13 5.17
C ILE A 534 -23.22 3.20 5.29
N PHE A 535 -23.71 3.80 6.37
CA PHE A 535 -25.12 3.69 6.74
C PHE A 535 -26.09 4.26 5.69
N PHE A 536 -25.71 5.34 5.01
CA PHE A 536 -26.58 6.01 4.05
C PHE A 536 -26.64 5.32 2.68
N HIS A 537 -25.90 4.20 2.49
CA HIS A 537 -25.93 3.37 1.28
C HIS A 537 -26.56 1.99 1.49
N SER A 538 -26.33 1.36 2.63
CA SER A 538 -26.78 -0.02 2.90
C SER A 538 -27.62 -0.09 4.17
N PRO A 539 -28.74 -0.84 4.21
CA PRO A 539 -29.58 -0.99 5.40
C PRO A 539 -28.85 -1.58 6.61
N LYS A 540 -29.34 -1.28 7.83
CA LYS A 540 -28.77 -1.75 9.10
C LYS A 540 -28.51 -3.27 9.14
N ALA A 541 -29.49 -4.07 8.72
CA ALA A 541 -29.39 -5.53 8.77
C ALA A 541 -28.21 -6.04 7.93
N GLU A 542 -28.07 -5.55 6.70
CA GLU A 542 -26.98 -5.90 5.79
C GLU A 542 -25.62 -5.47 6.36
N ARG A 543 -25.53 -4.25 6.92
CA ARG A 543 -24.29 -3.76 7.55
C ARG A 543 -23.86 -4.66 8.72
N GLN A 544 -24.78 -4.97 9.63
CA GLN A 544 -24.49 -5.83 10.79
C GLN A 544 -24.14 -7.26 10.38
N GLU A 545 -24.84 -7.83 9.40
CA GLU A 545 -24.54 -9.16 8.88
C GLU A 545 -23.11 -9.25 8.32
N ARG A 546 -22.72 -8.30 7.46
CA ARG A 546 -21.36 -8.26 6.88
C ARG A 546 -20.27 -8.10 7.93
N LEU A 547 -20.45 -7.15 8.86
CA LEU A 547 -19.50 -6.90 9.95
C LEU A 547 -19.38 -8.13 10.87
N LYS A 548 -20.50 -8.76 11.22
CA LYS A 548 -20.53 -9.99 12.02
C LYS A 548 -19.83 -11.14 11.30
N ALA A 549 -20.02 -11.28 9.98
CA ALA A 549 -19.41 -12.36 9.21
C ALA A 549 -17.89 -12.20 9.03
N GLN A 550 -17.37 -10.97 9.04
CA GLN A 550 -15.96 -10.68 8.78
C GLN A 550 -15.15 -10.39 10.05
N TYR A 551 -15.70 -9.61 10.96
CA TYR A 551 -15.03 -9.06 12.15
C TYR A 551 -15.62 -9.54 13.48
N TRP A 552 -16.67 -10.37 13.44
CA TRP A 552 -17.22 -11.09 14.60
C TRP A 552 -17.77 -10.19 15.72
N PHE A 553 -18.29 -9.02 15.37
CA PHE A 553 -18.99 -8.15 16.32
C PHE A 553 -20.32 -7.63 15.76
N ASP A 554 -21.24 -7.30 16.66
CA ASP A 554 -22.49 -6.62 16.33
C ASP A 554 -22.31 -5.09 16.48
N CYS A 555 -22.39 -4.34 15.39
CA CYS A 555 -22.18 -2.89 15.44
C CYS A 555 -23.29 -2.17 16.22
N ARG A 556 -22.89 -1.33 17.17
CA ARG A 556 -23.76 -0.49 18.02
C ARG A 556 -23.47 1.01 17.90
N CYS A 557 -22.96 1.45 16.75
CA CYS A 557 -22.83 2.89 16.47
C CYS A 557 -24.20 3.57 16.40
N ILE A 558 -24.24 4.90 16.53
CA ILE A 558 -25.48 5.70 16.51
C ILE A 558 -26.39 5.36 15.32
N PRO A 559 -25.91 5.28 14.06
CA PRO A 559 -26.73 4.85 12.92
C PRO A 559 -27.38 3.47 13.06
N CYS A 560 -26.74 2.54 13.79
CA CYS A 560 -27.26 1.19 14.03
C CYS A 560 -28.20 1.14 15.24
N THR A 561 -27.93 1.91 16.31
CA THR A 561 -28.81 1.94 17.49
C THR A 561 -30.11 2.67 17.21
N GLU A 562 -30.05 3.79 16.49
CA GLU A 562 -31.21 4.63 16.16
C GLU A 562 -31.86 4.27 14.81
N ASN A 563 -31.31 3.30 14.08
CA ASN A 563 -31.79 2.88 12.76
C ASN A 563 -31.96 4.06 11.79
N TRP A 564 -30.89 4.85 11.62
CA TRP A 564 -30.89 6.02 10.78
C TRP A 564 -31.30 5.72 9.32
N PRO A 565 -32.01 6.66 8.65
CA PRO A 565 -32.50 6.50 7.29
C PRO A 565 -31.37 6.42 6.26
N LEU A 566 -31.65 5.79 5.13
CA LEU A 566 -30.80 5.81 3.94
C LEU A 566 -30.83 7.20 3.29
N MET A 567 -29.83 7.50 2.42
CA MET A 567 -29.72 8.83 1.82
C MET A 567 -30.96 9.27 1.04
N HIS A 568 -31.67 8.35 0.39
CA HIS A 568 -32.87 8.65 -0.38
C HIS A 568 -34.14 8.76 0.49
N GLU A 569 -34.06 8.36 1.76
CA GLU A 569 -35.15 8.41 2.74
C GLU A 569 -35.06 9.68 3.61
N MET A 570 -33.91 10.35 3.64
CA MET A 570 -33.71 11.64 4.31
C MET A 570 -34.46 12.74 3.55
N ASN A 571 -35.58 13.21 4.09
CA ASN A 571 -36.29 14.38 3.58
C ASN A 571 -35.86 15.67 4.32
N GLY A 572 -35.99 16.82 3.66
CA GLY A 572 -35.64 18.12 4.25
C GLY A 572 -36.69 18.66 5.22
N ASP A 573 -37.78 17.92 5.43
CA ASP A 573 -38.92 18.39 6.19
C ASP A 573 -38.71 18.22 7.71
N SER A 574 -37.81 17.32 8.11
CA SER A 574 -37.43 17.08 9.51
C SER A 574 -35.96 17.40 9.72
N LEU A 575 -35.67 18.38 10.59
CA LEU A 575 -34.31 18.80 10.95
C LEU A 575 -34.08 18.59 12.44
N ILE A 576 -32.85 18.27 12.83
CA ILE A 576 -32.46 18.16 14.24
C ILE A 576 -31.58 19.36 14.57
N PHE A 577 -32.09 20.31 15.37
CA PHE A 577 -31.32 21.48 15.76
C PHE A 577 -30.43 21.21 16.96
N ARG A 578 -29.18 21.67 16.89
CA ARG A 578 -28.21 21.55 17.97
C ARG A 578 -28.47 22.60 19.05
N CYS A 579 -28.54 22.16 20.30
CA CYS A 579 -28.56 23.06 21.46
C CYS A 579 -27.19 23.71 21.67
N GLU A 580 -27.12 25.04 21.74
CA GLU A 580 -25.85 25.77 21.94
C GLU A 580 -25.21 25.53 23.33
N GLU A 581 -26.00 25.11 24.33
CA GLU A 581 -25.53 24.90 25.71
C GLU A 581 -25.07 23.45 25.97
N CYS A 582 -25.88 22.46 25.58
CA CYS A 582 -25.59 21.05 25.88
C CYS A 582 -25.22 20.21 24.66
N GLY A 583 -25.30 20.76 23.45
CA GLY A 583 -24.98 20.04 22.21
C GLY A 583 -26.02 19.02 21.74
N GLU A 584 -27.03 18.71 22.56
CA GLU A 584 -28.11 17.78 22.24
C GLU A 584 -28.91 18.22 21.01
N GLY A 585 -29.37 17.22 20.24
CA GLY A 585 -30.21 17.42 19.07
C GLY A 585 -31.69 17.49 19.45
N VAL A 586 -32.40 18.50 18.94
CA VAL A 586 -33.85 18.64 19.13
C VAL A 586 -34.55 18.55 17.78
N PRO A 587 -35.36 17.49 17.52
CA PRO A 587 -36.12 17.35 16.29
C PRO A 587 -37.10 18.50 16.07
N PHE A 588 -37.23 18.92 14.81
CA PHE A 588 -38.10 19.98 14.36
C PHE A 588 -38.66 19.65 12.97
N GLU A 589 -39.98 19.58 12.88
CA GLU A 589 -40.69 19.50 11.61
C GLU A 589 -40.84 20.91 11.05
N THR A 590 -40.41 21.13 9.80
CA THR A 590 -40.53 22.42 9.09
C THR A 590 -41.97 22.89 8.93
N SER A 591 -42.94 21.97 9.00
CA SER A 591 -44.37 22.29 9.03
C SER A 591 -44.85 22.87 10.37
N ALA A 592 -44.09 22.66 11.46
CA ALA A 592 -44.38 23.24 12.76
C ALA A 592 -44.03 24.73 12.74
N ASN A 593 -45.02 25.57 12.45
CA ASN A 593 -44.88 27.03 12.39
C ASN A 593 -44.67 27.66 13.79
N VAL A 594 -43.57 27.30 14.46
CA VAL A 594 -43.19 27.78 15.80
C VAL A 594 -41.86 28.53 15.74
N PRO A 595 -41.76 29.73 16.35
CA PRO A 595 -40.56 30.57 16.26
C PRO A 595 -39.39 30.06 17.13
N ARG A 596 -39.68 29.15 18.07
CA ARG A 596 -38.71 28.59 19.01
C ARG A 596 -39.10 27.18 19.44
N ILE A 597 -38.10 26.34 19.67
CA ILE A 597 -38.25 25.05 20.38
C ILE A 597 -37.44 25.10 21.69
N LYS A 598 -37.67 24.14 22.60
CA LYS A 598 -36.98 24.08 23.89
C LYS A 598 -36.24 22.76 24.02
N CYS A 599 -34.95 22.83 24.34
CA CYS A 599 -34.14 21.66 24.63
C CYS A 599 -34.51 21.06 26.00
N SER A 600 -34.20 19.78 26.20
CA SER A 600 -34.35 19.06 27.48
C SER A 600 -33.63 19.75 28.65
N CYS A 601 -32.48 20.39 28.39
CA CYS A 601 -31.74 21.19 29.38
C CYS A 601 -32.39 22.54 29.73
N GLY A 602 -33.46 22.93 29.02
CA GLY A 602 -34.19 24.17 29.25
C GLY A 602 -33.85 25.31 28.29
N THR A 603 -32.74 25.21 27.55
CA THR A 603 -32.29 26.25 26.62
C THR A 603 -33.25 26.40 25.43
N PRO A 604 -33.72 27.62 25.12
CA PRO A 604 -34.53 27.88 23.93
C PRO A 604 -33.66 27.90 22.67
N ILE A 605 -34.16 27.29 21.60
CA ILE A 605 -33.53 27.28 20.28
C ILE A 605 -34.38 28.16 19.34
N PRO A 606 -33.89 29.34 18.92
CA PRO A 606 -34.62 30.23 18.00
C PRO A 606 -34.57 29.70 16.56
N ILE A 607 -35.66 29.09 16.10
CA ILE A 607 -35.73 28.41 14.79
C ILE A 607 -35.44 29.36 13.63
N LEU A 608 -36.04 30.56 13.64
CA LEU A 608 -35.84 31.53 12.55
C LEU A 608 -34.37 31.96 12.41
N LEU A 609 -33.66 32.09 13.52
CA LEU A 609 -32.23 32.41 13.49
C LEU A 609 -31.40 31.23 12.99
N ALA A 610 -31.77 30.01 13.40
CA ALA A 610 -31.10 28.80 12.96
C ALA A 610 -31.29 28.57 11.45
N LEU A 611 -32.51 28.71 10.93
CA LEU A 611 -32.81 28.64 9.50
C LEU A 611 -32.07 29.73 8.71
N LYS A 612 -31.99 30.96 9.26
CA LYS A 612 -31.19 32.03 8.65
C LYS A 612 -29.72 31.65 8.54
N LYS A 613 -29.12 31.11 9.61
CA LYS A 613 -27.72 30.63 9.61
C LYS A 613 -27.51 29.52 8.56
N ILE A 614 -28.50 28.66 8.33
CA ILE A 614 -28.45 27.64 7.27
C ILE A 614 -28.50 28.30 5.89
N ALA A 615 -29.44 29.22 5.64
CA ALA A 615 -29.52 29.93 4.36
C ALA A 615 -28.24 30.73 4.04
N GLU A 616 -27.60 31.31 5.06
CA GLU A 616 -26.30 32.01 4.91
C GLU A 616 -25.16 31.09 4.41
N THR A 617 -25.32 29.76 4.43
CA THR A 617 -24.33 28.82 3.89
C THR A 617 -24.50 28.49 2.40
N GLU A 618 -25.57 28.94 1.75
CA GLU A 618 -25.84 28.68 0.33
C GLU A 618 -24.71 29.22 -0.58
N ASP A 619 -24.22 30.43 -0.33
CA ASP A 619 -23.07 31.02 -1.05
C ASP A 619 -21.83 30.13 -0.99
N ILE A 620 -21.54 29.57 0.20
CA ILE A 620 -20.39 28.68 0.39
C ILE A 620 -20.57 27.40 -0.43
N SER A 621 -21.79 26.86 -0.45
CA SER A 621 -22.14 25.66 -1.21
C SER A 621 -21.93 25.86 -2.72
N GLU A 622 -22.46 26.96 -3.28
CA GLU A 622 -22.33 27.28 -4.71
C GLU A 622 -20.87 27.45 -5.12
N ARG A 623 -20.10 28.22 -4.35
CA ARG A 623 -18.66 28.44 -4.59
C ARG A 623 -17.84 27.16 -4.45
N ALA A 624 -18.19 26.30 -3.48
CA ALA A 624 -17.51 25.01 -3.32
C ALA A 624 -17.75 24.11 -4.54
N GLN A 625 -18.99 24.08 -5.04
CA GLN A 625 -19.36 23.30 -6.22
C GLN A 625 -18.70 23.85 -7.49
N GLU A 626 -18.63 25.17 -7.67
CA GLU A 626 -17.91 25.80 -8.78
C GLU A 626 -16.41 25.48 -8.75
N ALA A 627 -15.79 25.59 -7.56
CA ALA A 627 -14.38 25.24 -7.37
C ALA A 627 -14.11 23.76 -7.72
N LEU A 628 -15.02 22.85 -7.33
CA LEU A 628 -14.92 21.43 -7.69
C LEU A 628 -15.05 21.23 -9.21
N ASN A 629 -16.06 21.83 -9.83
CA ASN A 629 -16.32 21.70 -11.27
C ASN A 629 -15.19 22.28 -12.14
N THR A 630 -14.48 23.29 -11.64
CA THR A 630 -13.34 23.93 -12.32
C THR A 630 -11.98 23.30 -11.97
N GLY A 631 -11.96 22.21 -11.17
CA GLY A 631 -10.73 21.51 -10.80
C GLY A 631 -9.88 22.22 -9.73
N GLN A 632 -10.40 23.25 -9.06
CA GLN A 632 -9.75 23.94 -7.95
C GLN A 632 -9.93 23.16 -6.64
N LEU A 633 -9.44 21.92 -6.61
CA LEU A 633 -9.74 20.91 -5.58
C LEU A 633 -9.37 21.33 -4.15
N GLU A 634 -8.27 22.08 -3.98
CA GLU A 634 -7.86 22.59 -2.66
C GLU A 634 -8.81 23.66 -2.12
N SER A 635 -9.23 24.58 -3.01
CA SER A 635 -10.21 25.61 -2.69
C SER A 635 -11.56 24.97 -2.37
N ALA A 636 -12.01 24.02 -3.20
CA ALA A 636 -13.23 23.26 -3.00
C ALA A 636 -13.25 22.54 -1.64
N GLN A 637 -12.19 21.80 -1.30
CA GLN A 637 -12.07 21.13 0.00
C GLN A 637 -12.17 22.12 1.17
N THR A 638 -11.52 23.28 1.06
CA THR A 638 -11.53 24.32 2.10
C THR A 638 -12.93 24.88 2.29
N LEU A 639 -13.63 25.19 1.19
CA LEU A 639 -15.01 25.70 1.22
C LEU A 639 -15.97 24.67 1.80
N TYR A 640 -15.91 23.40 1.36
CA TYR A 640 -16.73 22.33 1.95
C TYR A 640 -16.43 22.10 3.43
N SER A 641 -15.17 22.18 3.85
CA SER A 641 -14.78 22.07 5.27
C SER A 641 -15.34 23.24 6.10
N SER A 642 -15.33 24.45 5.55
CA SER A 642 -15.97 25.61 6.17
C SER A 642 -17.50 25.44 6.23
N TYR A 643 -18.09 24.92 5.16
CA TYR A 643 -19.53 24.71 5.05
C TYR A 643 -20.03 23.76 6.13
N ILE A 644 -19.45 22.56 6.22
CA ILE A 644 -19.84 21.57 7.24
C ILE A 644 -19.57 22.08 8.66
N THR A 645 -18.51 22.86 8.87
CA THR A 645 -18.19 23.47 10.18
C THR A 645 -19.25 24.49 10.61
N THR A 646 -19.83 25.24 9.68
CA THR A 646 -20.90 26.18 9.98
C THR A 646 -22.21 25.45 10.27
N LEU A 647 -22.57 24.45 9.46
CA LEU A 647 -23.78 23.66 9.66
C LEU A 647 -23.77 22.88 10.97
N ASP A 648 -22.64 22.28 11.33
CA ASP A 648 -22.49 21.46 12.54
C ASP A 648 -22.72 22.26 13.85
N LYS A 649 -22.65 23.59 13.80
CA LYS A 649 -23.02 24.45 14.94
C LYS A 649 -24.54 24.60 15.13
N VAL A 650 -25.32 24.27 14.11
CA VAL A 650 -26.76 24.59 14.04
C VAL A 650 -27.61 23.33 13.97
N ILE A 651 -27.18 22.33 13.20
CA ILE A 651 -27.94 21.11 12.94
C ILE A 651 -27.09 19.86 13.19
N VAL A 652 -27.76 18.80 13.66
CA VAL A 652 -27.16 17.51 14.01
C VAL A 652 -27.51 16.50 12.91
N PRO A 653 -26.54 15.67 12.44
CA PRO A 653 -26.83 14.55 11.54
C PRO A 653 -27.84 13.55 12.16
N PRO A 654 -28.60 12.80 11.33
CA PRO A 654 -28.43 12.66 9.88
C PRO A 654 -29.29 13.64 9.06
N TYR A 655 -28.69 14.22 8.02
CA TYR A 655 -29.41 14.95 6.96
C TYR A 655 -28.60 14.91 5.65
N THR A 656 -29.28 15.01 4.52
CA THR A 656 -28.72 14.72 3.19
C THR A 656 -27.49 15.55 2.85
N ASP A 657 -27.52 16.86 3.09
CA ASP A 657 -26.44 17.75 2.67
C ASP A 657 -25.16 17.54 3.46
N TYR A 658 -25.24 17.13 4.73
CA TYR A 658 -24.06 16.75 5.53
C TYR A 658 -23.21 15.71 4.82
N TYR A 659 -23.84 14.63 4.36
CA TYR A 659 -23.16 13.51 3.74
C TYR A 659 -22.75 13.81 2.29
N LYS A 660 -23.48 14.66 1.56
CA LYS A 660 -23.01 15.18 0.27
C LYS A 660 -21.73 16.00 0.43
N ILE A 661 -21.66 16.87 1.46
CA ILE A 661 -20.47 17.66 1.75
C ILE A 661 -19.28 16.74 2.08
N GLN A 662 -19.49 15.74 2.96
CA GLN A 662 -18.46 14.74 3.25
C GLN A 662 -17.97 14.01 2.01
N GLN A 663 -18.89 13.56 1.14
CA GLN A 663 -18.53 12.92 -0.13
C GLN A 663 -17.73 13.85 -1.05
N ASN A 664 -18.05 15.14 -1.10
CA ASN A 664 -17.30 16.09 -1.93
C ASN A 664 -15.92 16.43 -1.34
N ILE A 665 -15.78 16.51 -0.02
CA ILE A 665 -14.47 16.58 0.65
C ILE A 665 -13.63 15.36 0.27
N TRP A 666 -14.24 14.17 0.33
CA TRP A 666 -13.61 12.92 -0.03
C TRP A 666 -13.07 12.92 -1.47
N LYS A 667 -13.90 13.34 -2.44
CA LYS A 667 -13.51 13.49 -3.84
C LYS A 667 -12.31 14.42 -3.99
N CYS A 668 -12.34 15.58 -3.33
CA CYS A 668 -11.22 16.53 -3.39
C CYS A 668 -9.91 15.91 -2.89
N ILE A 669 -9.95 15.12 -1.81
CA ILE A 669 -8.78 14.45 -1.24
C ILE A 669 -8.20 13.44 -2.25
N TRP A 670 -9.02 12.53 -2.75
CA TRP A 670 -8.57 11.45 -3.63
C TRP A 670 -8.14 11.91 -5.02
N MET A 671 -8.75 12.96 -5.55
CA MET A 671 -8.31 13.55 -6.81
C MET A 671 -6.97 14.29 -6.64
N ARG A 672 -6.61 14.76 -5.45
CA ARG A 672 -5.33 15.44 -5.17
C ARG A 672 -4.22 14.50 -4.72
N PHE A 673 -4.55 13.45 -3.98
CA PHE A 673 -3.58 12.67 -3.22
C PHE A 673 -3.69 11.16 -3.47
N GLY A 674 -2.62 10.46 -3.08
CA GLY A 674 -2.55 9.02 -3.04
C GLY A 674 -1.97 8.37 -4.30
N ASN A 675 -2.07 7.04 -4.36
CA ASN A 675 -1.68 6.23 -5.50
C ASN A 675 -2.66 6.51 -6.64
N ARG A 676 -2.34 7.44 -7.53
CA ARG A 676 -3.22 7.84 -8.63
C ARG A 676 -2.66 7.41 -9.97
N VAL A 677 -3.56 7.04 -10.87
CA VAL A 677 -3.25 6.58 -12.22
C VAL A 677 -4.29 7.14 -13.19
N VAL A 678 -3.84 7.84 -14.22
CA VAL A 678 -4.63 8.30 -15.35
C VAL A 678 -4.46 7.29 -16.49
N LYS A 679 -5.52 6.54 -16.78
CA LYS A 679 -5.58 5.59 -17.90
C LYS A 679 -5.96 6.35 -19.17
N THR A 680 -5.09 6.34 -20.18
CA THR A 680 -5.36 6.99 -21.47
C THR A 680 -5.55 5.95 -22.57
N SER A 681 -6.48 6.17 -23.49
CA SER A 681 -6.76 5.26 -24.63
C SER A 681 -5.76 5.39 -25.78
N CYS A 682 -4.79 6.30 -25.70
CA CYS A 682 -3.82 6.57 -26.76
C CYS A 682 -2.41 6.62 -26.18
N ARG A 683 -1.46 5.89 -26.79
CA ARG A 683 -0.02 6.03 -26.51
C ARG A 683 0.42 7.47 -26.73
N ARG A 684 0.48 8.30 -25.68
CA ARG A 684 0.92 9.70 -25.77
C ARG A 684 2.36 9.84 -25.30
N HIS A 685 3.05 10.84 -25.84
CA HIS A 685 4.34 11.27 -25.32
C HIS A 685 4.16 11.82 -23.90
N VAL A 686 4.52 11.03 -22.89
CA VAL A 686 4.63 11.52 -21.53
C VAL A 686 5.93 12.31 -21.45
N ILE A 687 5.83 13.64 -21.31
CA ILE A 687 6.97 14.51 -21.00
C ILE A 687 7.12 14.50 -19.48
N PRO A 688 8.14 13.84 -18.90
CA PRO A 688 8.32 13.77 -17.47
C PRO A 688 9.00 15.05 -17.00
N GLN A 689 8.23 16.14 -16.86
CA GLN A 689 8.79 17.42 -16.38
C GLN A 689 8.10 18.00 -15.15
N SER A 690 6.97 17.48 -14.67
CA SER A 690 6.43 17.92 -13.39
C SER A 690 6.44 16.81 -12.34
N SER A 691 6.80 17.18 -11.11
CA SER A 691 6.58 16.41 -9.89
C SER A 691 5.09 16.18 -9.59
N THR A 692 4.18 16.51 -10.51
CA THR A 692 2.75 16.24 -10.42
C THR A 692 2.27 15.25 -11.48
N ASP A 693 3.13 14.82 -12.40
CA ASP A 693 2.77 13.87 -13.46
C ASP A 693 3.02 12.43 -13.05
N TYR A 694 2.86 12.11 -11.77
CA TYR A 694 2.97 10.75 -11.25
C TYR A 694 1.95 9.79 -11.88
N ASP A 695 0.95 10.33 -12.59
CA ASP A 695 -0.29 9.61 -12.83
C ASP A 695 -0.43 9.03 -14.25
N ILE A 696 0.27 9.51 -15.28
CA ILE A 696 0.01 9.02 -16.66
C ILE A 696 0.84 7.77 -16.96
N VAL A 697 0.15 6.69 -17.30
CA VAL A 697 0.71 5.43 -17.84
C VAL A 697 -0.12 4.98 -19.04
N ASP A 698 0.57 4.33 -19.98
CA ASP A 698 0.00 3.62 -21.13
C ASP A 698 -0.44 2.21 -20.72
#